data_AF-A0AAV1RE64-F1
#
_entry.id   AF-A0AAV1RE64-F1
#
_cell.length_a   1.000
_cell.length_b   1.000
_cell.length_c   1.000
_cell.angle_alpha   90.00
_cell.angle_beta   90.00
_cell.angle_gamma   90.00
#
_symmetry.space_group_name_H-M   'P 1'
#
loop_
_entity.id
_entity.type
_entity.pdbx_description
1 polymer ?
#
loop_
_entity_poly.entity_id
_entity_poly.type
_entity_poly.pdbx_seq_one_letter_code
_entity_poly.pdbx_strand_id
1 'polypeptide(L)'
;MNAIVRRTSNFLRWLLSQGVSLVSRGEHQVRQCRGIRVKVRNGNLEQALRIAVAFIVSSWVIPISILVNRIVPEPYMDEIFHIPQAQQYCKANFSSWDPMITTPPGLYYLSLAHVASLFPGMFFIRGVSLFSELCSTPILRSVNGVLAILCSVVVYEIINLLRPNLDERKATFFAVVLALYPLHWFFTFLYYTDVASLTTVLAMYLACLKKKYHLSALLGAFAVFIRQTNIIWMLFVACNGVMDITLTHQREIVKVDNLNTSGKKTDHSVPNSHIIVGSNMRRRKPNGAVDNSKSSRTSTHTYSTSHSSGFLDEIKAICLTSWQMKSKLLFSFSPFFLVLVTFVAFVHWNGSVVLGAKEAHVVSPHFAQLLYFSLVSSLALAPLHFSLDQVVHLFRSFWKKRALCFFQWTVALAASTLFVHSYSIAHAYLLADNRHYTFYLWRKVIQSHWSTKYLLVPLYVYSWFSIFGALARPKIWVLAYFLATAAVLVPAPVIEFRYYTIPFYFLILHSHAVDIQSSVLIGLGYVVTNVLTMFMFLFRPFYWSHEPGTQRQREGEMGNVVGVLLLWWRKLGKKYWGIAAVAFSIILFTLTYVFDSRTDHHSSFTRPLDLTTDNLVGLTLLRNAKDRGALCLDGSLPGYDFQKGFGSGSNSWILHIEGGGWCNTIASCLQRKSTALGSSNYMERQIRFSGILSHHPSQNPDFFNWNKVKIRYCDGASFAGHPQTEFKNGTTLLFRGHLIWEALMDELLSIGLSNAKQALLSGCSAGGLATLIHCDDFRELLPKDATVKCLADAGFFLDEKDVLGNDTMRSFYRDVVQLQVA
;
A
#
# COMPACT_ATOMS: atom_id res chain seq x y z
N MET A 1 1.82 -36.62 -4.31
CA MET A 1 2.41 -35.28 -4.53
C MET A 1 2.95 -35.06 -5.95
N ASN A 2 3.86 -35.90 -6.48
CA ASN A 2 4.29 -35.82 -7.90
C ASN A 2 3.15 -36.03 -8.92
N ALA A 3 2.13 -36.82 -8.56
CA ALA A 3 0.92 -36.97 -9.36
C ALA A 3 0.04 -35.70 -9.39
N ILE A 4 0.06 -34.89 -8.32
CA ILE A 4 -0.70 -33.62 -8.24
C ILE A 4 -0.02 -32.58 -9.12
N VAL A 5 1.31 -32.43 -9.04
CA VAL A 5 2.09 -31.52 -9.90
C VAL A 5 1.97 -31.89 -11.38
N ARG A 6 2.01 -33.19 -11.72
CA ARG A 6 1.76 -33.65 -13.10
C ARG A 6 0.31 -33.44 -13.54
N ARG A 7 -0.68 -33.57 -12.65
CA ARG A 7 -2.11 -33.43 -13.01
C ARG A 7 -2.62 -31.99 -13.00
N THR A 8 -2.14 -31.09 -12.17
CA THR A 8 -2.40 -29.64 -12.32
C THR A 8 -1.75 -29.11 -13.59
N SER A 9 -0.56 -29.60 -13.95
CA SER A 9 0.04 -29.35 -15.27
C SER A 9 -0.81 -29.91 -16.43
N ASN A 10 -1.50 -31.04 -16.24
CA ASN A 10 -2.40 -31.61 -17.23
C ASN A 10 -3.77 -30.93 -17.28
N PHE A 11 -4.28 -30.40 -16.16
CA PHE A 11 -5.48 -29.57 -16.11
C PHE A 11 -5.26 -28.20 -16.76
N LEU A 12 -4.09 -27.59 -16.54
CA LEU A 12 -3.61 -26.44 -17.30
C LEU A 12 -3.45 -26.77 -18.80
N ARG A 13 -2.94 -27.96 -19.16
CA ARG A 13 -2.90 -28.43 -20.56
C ARG A 13 -4.28 -28.72 -21.17
N TRP A 14 -5.24 -29.18 -20.39
CA TRP A 14 -6.62 -29.38 -20.83
C TRP A 14 -7.34 -28.05 -21.06
N LEU A 15 -7.08 -27.04 -20.22
CA LEU A 15 -7.47 -25.65 -20.49
C LEU A 15 -6.80 -25.08 -21.74
N LEU A 16 -5.55 -25.48 -22.03
CA LEU A 16 -4.84 -25.12 -23.27
C LEU A 16 -5.33 -25.90 -24.51
N SER A 17 -5.90 -27.10 -24.35
CA SER A 17 -6.35 -27.94 -25.48
C SER A 17 -7.73 -27.57 -26.02
N GLN A 18 -8.43 -26.63 -25.40
CA GLN A 18 -9.74 -26.13 -25.84
C GLN A 18 -9.66 -25.05 -26.94
N GLY A 19 -8.50 -24.85 -27.58
CA GLY A 19 -8.46 -23.97 -28.75
C GLY A 19 -7.09 -23.71 -29.35
N VAL A 20 -6.47 -24.70 -30.01
CA VAL A 20 -5.48 -24.45 -31.07
C VAL A 20 -5.48 -25.65 -32.04
N SER A 21 -5.96 -25.47 -33.27
CA SER A 21 -5.60 -26.34 -34.39
C SER A 21 -4.31 -25.80 -35.04
N LEU A 22 -3.22 -26.56 -35.01
CA LEU A 22 -1.97 -26.23 -35.70
C LEU A 22 -1.98 -26.88 -37.09
N VAL A 23 -2.08 -26.07 -38.14
CA VAL A 23 -1.78 -26.48 -39.52
C VAL A 23 -0.27 -26.34 -39.73
N SER A 24 0.36 -27.46 -40.12
CA SER A 24 1.80 -27.57 -40.42
C SER A 24 2.06 -27.39 -41.92
N ARG A 25 3.06 -26.57 -42.26
CA ARG A 25 3.88 -26.49 -43.50
C ARG A 25 4.92 -25.41 -43.19
N GLY A 26 6.22 -25.52 -43.37
CA GLY A 26 7.11 -26.36 -44.17
C GLY A 26 8.33 -25.46 -44.43
N GLU A 27 9.54 -25.99 -44.25
CA GLU A 27 10.81 -25.25 -44.28
C GLU A 27 11.09 -24.51 -45.61
N HIS A 28 11.62 -23.28 -45.55
CA HIS A 28 12.90 -22.88 -46.18
C HIS A 28 13.17 -21.35 -46.17
N GLN A 29 14.47 -21.05 -46.10
CA GLN A 29 15.19 -19.84 -46.52
C GLN A 29 15.37 -18.63 -45.58
N VAL A 30 16.64 -18.46 -45.25
CA VAL A 30 17.35 -17.27 -44.77
C VAL A 30 17.34 -16.17 -45.83
N ARG A 31 16.85 -14.96 -45.50
CA ARG A 31 17.48 -13.64 -45.80
C ARG A 31 16.54 -12.46 -45.42
N GLN A 32 17.07 -11.59 -44.56
CA GLN A 32 17.02 -10.13 -44.59
C GLN A 32 15.73 -9.44 -45.12
N CYS A 33 14.92 -8.87 -44.22
CA CYS A 33 14.14 -7.65 -44.49
C CYS A 33 13.76 -6.93 -43.19
N ARG A 34 14.05 -5.61 -43.17
CA ARG A 34 13.63 -4.62 -42.18
C ARG A 34 12.10 -4.54 -42.12
N GLY A 35 11.58 -4.29 -40.92
CA GLY A 35 10.29 -3.61 -40.74
C GLY A 35 9.03 -4.44 -41.00
N ILE A 36 8.73 -5.41 -40.13
CA ILE A 36 7.37 -5.96 -39.99
C ILE A 36 6.88 -5.64 -38.58
N ARG A 37 6.04 -4.60 -38.47
CA ARG A 37 5.21 -4.38 -37.28
C ARG A 37 4.11 -5.44 -37.33
N VAL A 38 4.37 -6.59 -36.70
CA VAL A 38 3.38 -7.67 -36.55
C VAL A 38 2.17 -7.09 -35.81
N LYS A 39 1.07 -6.92 -36.53
CA LYS A 39 -0.25 -6.59 -35.97
C LYS A 39 -0.77 -7.87 -35.31
N VAL A 40 -0.34 -8.13 -34.08
CA VAL A 40 -0.88 -9.22 -33.26
C VAL A 40 -2.38 -8.95 -33.12
N ARG A 41 -3.20 -9.94 -33.50
CA ARG A 41 -4.66 -9.92 -33.32
C ARG A 41 -4.93 -9.65 -31.84
N ASN A 42 -5.56 -8.53 -31.48
CA ASN A 42 -5.74 -8.06 -30.09
C ASN A 42 -6.19 -9.16 -29.09
N GLY A 43 -6.96 -10.16 -29.53
CA GLY A 43 -7.39 -11.26 -28.66
C GLY A 43 -6.27 -12.17 -28.12
N ASN A 44 -5.14 -12.31 -28.84
CA ASN A 44 -4.05 -13.19 -28.40
C ASN A 44 -3.20 -12.55 -27.28
N LEU A 45 -3.09 -11.22 -27.27
CA LEU A 45 -2.32 -10.50 -26.26
C LEU A 45 -3.05 -10.47 -24.91
N GLU A 46 -4.35 -10.15 -24.92
CA GLU A 46 -5.18 -10.13 -23.71
C GLU A 46 -5.24 -11.51 -23.05
N GLN A 47 -5.36 -12.58 -23.85
CA GLN A 47 -5.31 -13.95 -23.35
C GLN A 47 -3.93 -14.30 -22.77
N ALA A 48 -2.84 -13.88 -23.43
CA ALA A 48 -1.49 -14.09 -22.92
C ALA A 48 -1.26 -13.36 -21.58
N LEU A 49 -1.79 -12.15 -21.38
CA LEU A 49 -1.64 -11.40 -20.15
C LEU A 49 -2.47 -11.95 -18.99
N ARG A 50 -3.68 -12.48 -19.24
CA ARG A 50 -4.45 -13.25 -18.23
C ARG A 50 -3.65 -14.44 -17.73
N ILE A 51 -3.02 -15.18 -18.66
CA ILE A 51 -2.15 -16.32 -18.33
C ILE A 51 -0.92 -15.84 -17.56
N ALA A 52 -0.34 -14.69 -17.93
CA ALA A 52 0.80 -14.12 -17.22
C ALA A 52 0.46 -13.78 -15.76
N VAL A 53 -0.68 -13.12 -15.48
CA VAL A 53 -1.15 -12.85 -14.10
C VAL A 53 -1.29 -14.15 -13.33
N ALA A 54 -1.98 -15.14 -13.91
CA ALA A 54 -2.20 -16.42 -13.25
C ALA A 54 -0.88 -17.15 -12.95
N PHE A 55 0.08 -17.13 -13.87
CA PHE A 55 1.40 -17.74 -13.72
C PHE A 55 2.22 -17.04 -12.63
N ILE A 56 2.27 -15.70 -12.65
CA ILE A 56 2.96 -14.90 -11.64
C ILE A 56 2.41 -15.20 -10.25
N VAL A 57 1.09 -15.18 -10.06
CA VAL A 57 0.45 -15.48 -8.76
C VAL A 57 0.71 -16.91 -8.32
N SER A 58 0.63 -17.87 -9.24
CA SER A 58 0.94 -19.28 -8.95
C SER A 58 2.37 -19.49 -8.45
N SER A 59 3.32 -18.65 -8.90
CA SER A 59 4.74 -18.78 -8.56
C SER A 59 5.04 -18.66 -7.06
N TRP A 60 4.25 -17.91 -6.29
CA TRP A 60 4.35 -17.87 -4.83
C TRP A 60 3.27 -18.70 -4.13
N VAL A 61 2.05 -18.78 -4.68
CA VAL A 61 0.95 -19.51 -4.04
C VAL A 61 1.31 -20.99 -3.84
N ILE A 62 1.91 -21.63 -4.85
CA ILE A 62 2.26 -23.04 -4.80
C ILE A 62 3.35 -23.33 -3.74
N PRO A 63 4.56 -22.73 -3.79
CA PRO A 63 5.62 -23.05 -2.84
C PRO A 63 5.25 -22.69 -1.40
N ILE A 64 4.53 -21.59 -1.18
CA ILE A 64 4.12 -21.18 0.18
C ILE A 64 3.02 -22.10 0.70
N SER A 65 2.07 -22.53 -0.13
CA SER A 65 1.10 -23.57 0.26
C SER A 65 1.79 -24.87 0.67
N ILE A 66 2.84 -25.29 -0.05
CA ILE A 66 3.63 -26.48 0.32
C ILE A 66 4.31 -26.26 1.67
N LEU A 67 4.90 -25.08 1.89
CA LEU A 67 5.57 -24.73 3.13
C LEU A 67 4.60 -24.74 4.33
N VAL A 68 3.45 -24.08 4.19
CA VAL A 68 2.39 -24.02 5.22
C VAL A 68 1.90 -25.42 5.55
N ASN A 69 1.60 -26.26 4.56
CA ASN A 69 1.10 -27.61 4.82
C ASN A 69 2.17 -28.56 5.39
N ARG A 70 3.47 -28.28 5.19
CA ARG A 70 4.55 -29.05 5.83
C ARG A 70 4.77 -28.68 7.29
N ILE A 71 4.67 -27.38 7.62
CA ILE A 71 4.95 -26.86 8.97
C ILE A 71 3.69 -26.86 9.84
N VAL A 72 2.51 -26.70 9.23
CA VAL A 72 1.18 -26.61 9.86
C VAL A 72 0.26 -27.68 9.26
N PRO A 73 0.52 -28.98 9.45
CA PRO A 73 -0.30 -30.03 8.83
C PRO A 73 -1.73 -30.07 9.40
N GLU A 74 -1.89 -29.73 10.68
CA GLU A 74 -3.18 -29.76 11.39
C GLU A 74 -4.05 -28.53 11.09
N PRO A 75 -5.38 -28.65 11.22
CA PRO A 75 -6.33 -27.53 11.13
C PRO A 75 -5.99 -26.40 12.12
N TYR A 76 -5.99 -25.16 11.63
CA TYR A 76 -5.71 -23.96 12.42
C TYR A 76 -6.99 -23.12 12.65
N MET A 77 -7.26 -22.77 13.91
CA MET A 77 -8.40 -21.96 14.34
C MET A 77 -9.75 -22.46 13.79
N ASP A 78 -10.44 -21.67 12.97
CA ASP A 78 -11.79 -22.02 12.49
C ASP A 78 -11.75 -23.21 11.51
N GLU A 79 -10.57 -23.57 10.98
CA GLU A 79 -10.40 -24.78 10.18
C GLU A 79 -10.76 -26.05 10.96
N ILE A 80 -10.67 -26.04 12.31
CA ILE A 80 -11.07 -27.16 13.16
C ILE A 80 -12.55 -27.49 13.00
N PHE A 81 -13.40 -26.49 12.69
CA PHE A 81 -14.81 -26.72 12.39
C PHE A 81 -15.04 -26.94 10.88
N HIS A 82 -14.39 -26.14 10.03
CA HIS A 82 -14.62 -26.19 8.58
C HIS A 82 -14.07 -27.45 7.89
N ILE A 83 -12.89 -27.95 8.28
CA ILE A 83 -12.26 -29.12 7.63
C ILE A 83 -13.05 -30.40 7.90
N PRO A 84 -13.38 -30.76 9.15
CA PRO A 84 -14.20 -31.95 9.41
C PRO A 84 -15.58 -31.86 8.73
N GLN A 85 -16.21 -30.68 8.73
CA GLN A 85 -17.48 -30.49 8.03
C GLN A 85 -17.36 -30.73 6.51
N ALA A 86 -16.31 -30.21 5.88
CA ALA A 86 -16.06 -30.48 4.46
C ALA A 86 -15.81 -31.97 4.18
N GLN A 87 -15.10 -32.66 5.09
CA GLN A 87 -14.86 -34.09 4.99
C GLN A 87 -16.15 -34.93 5.12
N GLN A 88 -17.13 -34.52 5.94
CA GLN A 88 -18.44 -35.16 5.99
C GLN A 88 -19.16 -35.06 4.64
N TYR A 89 -19.10 -33.90 3.99
CA TYR A 89 -19.69 -33.72 2.66
C TYR A 89 -18.98 -34.56 1.60
N CYS A 90 -17.65 -34.73 1.72
CA CYS A 90 -16.90 -35.66 0.87
C CYS A 90 -17.31 -37.12 1.08
N LYS A 91 -17.77 -37.49 2.28
CA LYS A 91 -18.37 -38.81 2.55
C LYS A 91 -19.83 -38.94 2.08
N ALA A 92 -20.34 -37.97 1.31
CA ALA A 92 -21.73 -37.84 0.91
C ALA A 92 -22.73 -37.72 2.09
N ASN A 93 -22.24 -37.34 3.27
CA ASN A 93 -23.09 -37.07 4.44
C ASN A 93 -23.48 -35.59 4.47
N PHE A 94 -24.47 -35.23 3.64
CA PHE A 94 -24.97 -33.85 3.54
C PHE A 94 -25.89 -33.43 4.67
N SER A 95 -26.34 -34.38 5.50
CA SER A 95 -27.24 -34.13 6.63
C SER A 95 -26.49 -33.72 7.91
N SER A 96 -25.17 -33.91 7.97
CA SER A 96 -24.34 -33.50 9.10
C SER A 96 -24.06 -32.00 9.06
N TRP A 97 -24.24 -31.31 10.18
CA TRP A 97 -23.91 -29.89 10.32
C TRP A 97 -23.31 -29.60 11.70
N ASP A 98 -22.12 -29.01 11.73
CA ASP A 98 -21.50 -28.52 12.96
C ASP A 98 -22.19 -27.21 13.43
N PRO A 99 -22.76 -27.17 14.65
CA PRO A 99 -23.50 -26.02 15.15
C PRO A 99 -22.64 -24.76 15.39
N MET A 100 -21.31 -24.87 15.41
CA MET A 100 -20.39 -23.73 15.54
C MET A 100 -20.18 -23.00 14.21
N ILE A 101 -20.61 -23.57 13.08
CA ILE A 101 -20.42 -22.97 11.76
C ILE A 101 -21.49 -21.92 11.48
N THR A 102 -21.04 -20.70 11.22
CA THR A 102 -21.88 -19.49 11.11
C THR A 102 -22.18 -19.10 9.67
N THR A 103 -21.45 -19.67 8.70
CA THR A 103 -21.60 -19.41 7.26
C THR A 103 -22.35 -20.54 6.54
N PRO A 104 -23.03 -20.29 5.42
CA PRO A 104 -23.67 -21.36 4.65
C PRO A 104 -22.63 -22.25 3.93
N PRO A 105 -23.03 -23.44 3.43
CA PRO A 105 -22.13 -24.48 2.94
C PRO A 105 -21.43 -24.20 1.59
N GLY A 106 -21.48 -22.98 1.04
CA GLY A 106 -20.97 -22.66 -0.29
C GLY A 106 -19.50 -23.06 -0.52
N LEU A 107 -18.64 -22.89 0.49
CA LEU A 107 -17.23 -23.32 0.41
C LEU A 107 -17.07 -24.83 0.30
N TYR A 108 -17.94 -25.62 0.93
CA TYR A 108 -17.85 -27.08 0.91
C TYR A 108 -18.24 -27.61 -0.47
N TYR A 109 -19.28 -27.05 -1.09
CA TYR A 109 -19.64 -27.38 -2.47
C TYR A 109 -18.55 -26.99 -3.47
N LEU A 110 -17.89 -25.84 -3.29
CA LEU A 110 -16.69 -25.49 -4.08
C LEU A 110 -15.59 -26.53 -3.92
N SER A 111 -15.41 -27.04 -2.71
CA SER A 111 -14.39 -28.03 -2.40
C SER A 111 -14.69 -29.38 -3.03
N LEU A 112 -15.96 -29.82 -3.02
CA LEU A 112 -16.40 -31.02 -3.74
C LEU A 112 -16.16 -30.88 -5.25
N ALA A 113 -16.53 -29.75 -5.84
CA ALA A 113 -16.30 -29.48 -7.26
C ALA A 113 -14.80 -29.47 -7.60
N HIS A 114 -13.97 -28.88 -6.75
CA HIS A 114 -12.51 -28.87 -6.88
C HIS A 114 -11.92 -30.28 -6.83
N VAL A 115 -12.28 -31.07 -5.82
CA VAL A 115 -11.83 -32.47 -5.70
C VAL A 115 -12.28 -33.30 -6.90
N ALA A 116 -13.53 -33.15 -7.34
CA ALA A 116 -14.06 -33.83 -8.53
C ALA A 116 -13.26 -33.47 -9.79
N SER A 117 -12.87 -32.20 -9.95
CA SER A 117 -12.05 -31.74 -11.08
C SER A 117 -10.62 -32.31 -11.09
N LEU A 118 -10.04 -32.54 -9.92
CA LEU A 118 -8.70 -33.13 -9.78
C LEU A 118 -8.68 -34.64 -10.03
N PHE A 119 -9.82 -35.31 -9.78
CA PHE A 119 -9.95 -36.77 -9.85
C PHE A 119 -11.20 -37.23 -10.63
N PRO A 120 -11.33 -36.89 -11.93
CA PRO A 120 -12.54 -37.17 -12.71
C PRO A 120 -12.87 -38.66 -12.82
N GLY A 121 -11.86 -39.54 -12.86
CA GLY A 121 -12.04 -40.99 -12.97
C GLY A 121 -12.57 -41.68 -11.69
N MET A 122 -12.43 -41.07 -10.52
CA MET A 122 -12.94 -41.64 -9.26
C MET A 122 -14.38 -41.22 -8.96
N PHE A 123 -14.92 -40.21 -9.63
CA PHE A 123 -16.33 -39.84 -9.50
C PHE A 123 -17.27 -40.91 -10.12
N PHE A 124 -16.78 -41.66 -11.10
CA PHE A 124 -17.51 -42.76 -11.75
C PHE A 124 -17.40 -44.10 -11.00
N ILE A 125 -16.41 -44.24 -10.11
CA ILE A 125 -16.23 -45.45 -9.30
C ILE A 125 -16.93 -45.19 -7.97
N ARG A 126 -18.06 -45.87 -7.70
CA ARG A 126 -18.87 -45.76 -6.46
C ARG A 126 -18.14 -46.25 -5.18
N GLY A 127 -16.97 -45.73 -4.88
CA GLY A 127 -16.21 -46.00 -3.66
C GLY A 127 -16.28 -44.81 -2.70
N VAL A 128 -17.33 -44.73 -1.88
CA VAL A 128 -17.56 -43.64 -0.90
C VAL A 128 -16.38 -43.50 0.09
N SER A 129 -15.68 -44.60 0.39
CA SER A 129 -14.51 -44.61 1.28
C SER A 129 -13.27 -43.95 0.68
N LEU A 130 -13.02 -44.09 -0.63
CA LEU A 130 -11.85 -43.52 -1.31
C LEU A 130 -11.97 -42.00 -1.51
N PHE A 131 -13.19 -41.46 -1.67
CA PHE A 131 -13.39 -40.02 -1.84
C PHE A 131 -13.12 -39.22 -0.55
N SER A 132 -13.33 -39.85 0.62
CA SER A 132 -13.02 -39.25 1.92
C SER A 132 -11.52 -39.00 2.13
N GLU A 133 -10.64 -39.89 1.66
CA GLU A 133 -9.19 -39.72 1.79
C GLU A 133 -8.65 -38.59 0.91
N LEU A 134 -9.40 -38.21 -0.14
CA LEU A 134 -9.04 -37.11 -1.03
C LEU A 134 -9.36 -35.73 -0.44
N CYS A 135 -10.18 -35.64 0.60
CA CYS A 135 -10.48 -34.38 1.29
C CYS A 135 -9.55 -34.14 2.49
N SER A 136 -8.26 -34.41 2.29
CA SER A 136 -7.21 -34.06 3.25
C SER A 136 -7.07 -32.54 3.40
N THR A 137 -6.57 -32.08 4.55
CA THR A 137 -6.32 -30.67 4.85
C THR A 137 -5.58 -29.92 3.72
N PRO A 138 -4.48 -30.46 3.13
CA PRO A 138 -3.79 -29.76 2.04
C PRO A 138 -4.63 -29.60 0.77
N ILE A 139 -5.49 -30.58 0.45
CA ILE A 139 -6.34 -30.52 -0.73
C ILE A 139 -7.46 -29.50 -0.52
N LEU A 140 -8.07 -29.46 0.67
CA LEU A 140 -9.07 -28.46 1.01
C LEU A 140 -8.47 -27.05 1.01
N ARG A 141 -7.31 -26.83 1.63
CA ARG A 141 -6.60 -25.53 1.57
C ARG A 141 -6.25 -25.11 0.13
N SER A 142 -5.96 -26.07 -0.75
CA SER A 142 -5.66 -25.76 -2.17
C SER A 142 -6.83 -25.11 -2.92
N VAL A 143 -8.08 -25.28 -2.44
CA VAL A 143 -9.26 -24.59 -2.99
C VAL A 143 -9.07 -23.07 -2.93
N ASN A 144 -8.60 -22.55 -1.80
CA ASN A 144 -8.32 -21.12 -1.65
C ASN A 144 -7.13 -20.66 -2.49
N GLY A 145 -6.10 -21.51 -2.65
CA GLY A 145 -5.00 -21.25 -3.57
C GLY A 145 -5.47 -21.05 -5.02
N VAL A 146 -6.35 -21.93 -5.51
CA VAL A 146 -6.93 -21.81 -6.86
C VAL A 146 -7.85 -20.60 -6.98
N LEU A 147 -8.69 -20.36 -5.98
CA LEU A 147 -9.58 -19.20 -5.97
C LEU A 147 -8.81 -17.87 -5.93
N ALA A 148 -7.67 -17.78 -5.24
CA ALA A 148 -6.83 -16.58 -5.25
C ALA A 148 -6.23 -16.29 -6.64
N ILE A 149 -5.81 -17.33 -7.36
CA ILE A 149 -5.35 -17.21 -8.75
C ILE A 149 -6.49 -16.70 -9.64
N LEU A 150 -7.69 -17.30 -9.53
CA LEU A 150 -8.88 -16.86 -10.26
C LEU A 150 -9.28 -15.42 -9.91
N CYS A 151 -9.22 -15.06 -8.62
CA CYS A 151 -9.50 -13.71 -8.14
C CYS A 151 -8.58 -12.69 -8.80
N SER A 152 -7.28 -13.00 -8.92
CA SER A 152 -6.30 -12.13 -9.55
C SER A 152 -6.59 -11.89 -11.04
N VAL A 153 -7.06 -12.92 -11.75
CA VAL A 153 -7.50 -12.80 -13.15
C VAL A 153 -8.78 -11.97 -13.25
N VAL A 154 -9.75 -12.18 -12.36
CA VAL A 154 -10.99 -11.37 -12.31
C VAL A 154 -10.66 -9.91 -12.01
N VAL A 155 -9.72 -9.63 -11.11
CA VAL A 155 -9.25 -8.27 -10.81
C VAL A 155 -8.62 -7.62 -12.04
N TYR A 156 -7.74 -8.33 -12.76
CA TYR A 156 -7.16 -7.85 -14.02
C TYR A 156 -8.23 -7.46 -15.05
N GLU A 157 -9.25 -8.31 -15.22
CA GLU A 157 -10.38 -8.02 -16.11
C GLU A 157 -11.16 -6.77 -15.71
N ILE A 158 -11.42 -6.61 -14.40
CA ILE A 158 -12.12 -5.43 -13.88
C ILE A 158 -11.28 -4.17 -14.13
N ILE A 159 -9.97 -4.21 -13.90
CA ILE A 159 -9.07 -3.07 -14.13
C ILE A 159 -9.14 -2.62 -15.59
N ASN A 160 -9.05 -3.55 -16.55
CA ASN A 160 -9.13 -3.24 -17.98
C ASN A 160 -10.47 -2.64 -18.39
N LEU A 161 -11.58 -3.12 -17.82
CA LEU A 161 -12.91 -2.56 -18.09
C LEU A 161 -13.11 -1.18 -17.46
N LEU A 162 -12.59 -0.96 -16.26
CA LEU A 162 -12.70 0.32 -15.56
C LEU A 162 -11.74 1.38 -16.10
N ARG A 163 -10.58 0.97 -16.65
CA ARG A 163 -9.50 1.86 -17.10
C ARG A 163 -8.98 1.45 -18.51
N PRO A 164 -9.78 1.63 -19.57
CA PRO A 164 -9.44 1.17 -20.92
C PRO A 164 -8.27 1.92 -21.59
N ASN A 165 -7.88 3.08 -21.05
CA ASN A 165 -6.74 3.85 -21.54
C ASN A 165 -5.43 3.50 -20.81
N LEU A 166 -5.48 2.60 -19.83
CA LEU A 166 -4.30 2.16 -19.08
C LEU A 166 -3.53 1.12 -19.90
N ASP A 167 -2.20 1.23 -19.91
CA ASP A 167 -1.33 0.22 -20.52
C ASP A 167 -1.54 -1.15 -19.87
N GLU A 168 -1.70 -2.20 -20.69
CA GLU A 168 -2.06 -3.54 -20.26
C GLU A 168 -1.01 -4.15 -19.32
N ARG A 169 0.27 -3.76 -19.47
CA ARG A 169 1.36 -4.14 -18.56
C ARG A 169 1.20 -3.51 -17.18
N LYS A 170 0.77 -2.24 -17.12
CA LYS A 170 0.48 -1.57 -15.85
C LYS A 170 -0.75 -2.16 -15.16
N ALA A 171 -1.77 -2.55 -15.92
CA ALA A 171 -2.93 -3.28 -15.40
C ALA A 171 -2.53 -4.64 -14.80
N THR A 172 -1.67 -5.38 -15.50
CA THR A 172 -1.08 -6.64 -15.03
C THR A 172 -0.33 -6.44 -13.71
N PHE A 173 0.55 -5.43 -13.64
CA PHE A 173 1.30 -5.10 -12.44
C PHE A 173 0.37 -4.77 -11.26
N PHE A 174 -0.66 -3.95 -11.47
CA PHE A 174 -1.61 -3.58 -10.43
C PHE A 174 -2.42 -4.78 -9.91
N ALA A 175 -2.84 -5.69 -10.80
CA ALA A 175 -3.51 -6.93 -10.40
C ALA A 175 -2.61 -7.81 -9.52
N VAL A 176 -1.31 -7.90 -9.84
CA VAL A 176 -0.30 -8.62 -9.05
C VAL A 176 -0.10 -7.98 -7.68
N VAL A 177 0.00 -6.64 -7.60
CA VAL A 177 0.09 -5.92 -6.31
C VAL A 177 -1.14 -6.19 -5.45
N LEU A 178 -2.34 -6.20 -6.03
CA LEU A 178 -3.57 -6.53 -5.30
C LEU A 178 -3.64 -7.98 -4.83
N ALA A 179 -3.05 -8.93 -5.57
CA ALA A 179 -2.94 -10.32 -5.13
C ALA A 179 -2.02 -10.49 -3.90
N LEU A 180 -1.14 -9.51 -3.66
CA LEU A 180 -0.27 -9.44 -2.48
C LEU A 180 -0.92 -8.72 -1.29
N TYR A 181 -2.16 -8.22 -1.41
CA TYR A 181 -2.83 -7.54 -0.29
C TYR A 181 -2.83 -8.42 0.98
N PRO A 182 -2.29 -7.96 2.13
CA PRO A 182 -1.87 -8.88 3.18
C PRO A 182 -2.95 -9.80 3.76
N LEU A 183 -4.18 -9.29 3.92
CA LEU A 183 -5.28 -10.13 4.42
C LEU A 183 -5.67 -11.19 3.39
N HIS A 184 -5.85 -10.80 2.14
CA HIS A 184 -6.19 -11.74 1.06
C HIS A 184 -5.10 -12.80 0.87
N TRP A 185 -3.85 -12.36 0.90
CA TRP A 185 -2.69 -13.22 0.73
C TRP A 185 -2.54 -14.23 1.87
N PHE A 186 -2.72 -13.82 3.13
CA PHE A 186 -2.63 -14.74 4.27
C PHE A 186 -3.71 -15.83 4.23
N PHE A 187 -4.97 -15.45 3.97
CA PHE A 187 -6.10 -16.39 3.87
C PHE A 187 -6.09 -17.25 2.60
N THR A 188 -5.18 -17.00 1.65
CA THR A 188 -4.97 -17.88 0.49
C THR A 188 -4.45 -19.26 0.90
N PHE A 189 -3.75 -19.35 2.03
CA PHE A 189 -3.10 -20.59 2.48
C PHE A 189 -3.88 -21.37 3.54
N LEU A 190 -5.00 -20.82 4.01
CA LEU A 190 -5.87 -21.42 5.03
C LEU A 190 -7.26 -21.67 4.44
N TYR A 191 -7.96 -22.67 4.95
CA TYR A 191 -9.28 -23.09 4.47
C TYR A 191 -10.41 -22.24 5.09
N TYR A 192 -10.55 -21.02 4.57
CA TYR A 192 -11.49 -20.00 5.02
C TYR A 192 -12.44 -19.53 3.90
N THR A 193 -13.60 -18.99 4.28
CA THR A 193 -14.61 -18.50 3.33
C THR A 193 -14.23 -17.17 2.65
N ASP A 194 -13.23 -16.45 3.16
CA ASP A 194 -12.83 -15.10 2.73
C ASP A 194 -12.44 -15.01 1.25
N VAL A 195 -11.55 -15.89 0.78
CA VAL A 195 -11.04 -15.87 -0.60
C VAL A 195 -12.16 -16.21 -1.58
N ALA A 196 -12.97 -17.22 -1.28
CA ALA A 196 -14.13 -17.60 -2.07
C ALA A 196 -15.17 -16.47 -2.14
N SER A 197 -15.43 -15.81 -1.01
CA SER A 197 -16.33 -14.67 -0.90
C SER A 197 -15.88 -13.49 -1.77
N LEU A 198 -14.62 -13.07 -1.66
CA LEU A 198 -14.08 -11.98 -2.48
C LEU A 198 -14.14 -12.32 -3.97
N THR A 199 -13.69 -13.52 -4.35
CA THR A 199 -13.63 -13.97 -5.74
C THR A 199 -15.01 -13.93 -6.40
N THR A 200 -16.04 -14.45 -5.71
CA THR A 200 -17.41 -14.52 -6.24
C THR A 200 -18.09 -13.16 -6.28
N VAL A 201 -17.87 -12.29 -5.29
CA VAL A 201 -18.37 -10.90 -5.32
C VAL A 201 -17.75 -10.10 -6.46
N LEU A 202 -16.44 -10.22 -6.68
CA LEU A 202 -15.77 -9.56 -7.80
C LEU A 202 -16.18 -10.16 -9.15
N ALA A 203 -16.42 -11.48 -9.23
CA ALA A 203 -16.94 -12.12 -10.44
C ALA A 203 -18.37 -11.65 -10.77
N MET A 204 -19.24 -11.54 -9.76
CA MET A 204 -20.56 -10.93 -9.88
C MET A 204 -20.44 -9.50 -10.42
N TYR A 205 -19.52 -8.70 -9.85
CA TYR A 205 -19.30 -7.34 -10.30
C TYR A 205 -18.81 -7.27 -11.75
N LEU A 206 -17.84 -8.12 -12.13
CA LEU A 206 -17.34 -8.24 -13.49
C LEU A 206 -18.46 -8.60 -14.48
N ALA A 207 -19.33 -9.55 -14.13
CA ALA A 207 -20.48 -9.91 -14.95
C ALA A 207 -21.46 -8.74 -15.12
N CYS A 208 -21.68 -7.93 -14.07
CA CYS A 208 -22.49 -6.72 -14.14
C CYS A 208 -21.86 -5.67 -15.08
N LEU A 209 -20.54 -5.44 -14.98
CA LEU A 209 -19.81 -4.54 -15.88
C LEU A 209 -19.88 -5.00 -17.34
N LYS A 210 -19.86 -6.31 -17.58
CA LYS A 210 -20.06 -6.91 -18.92
C LYS A 210 -21.55 -6.94 -19.36
N LYS A 211 -22.45 -6.26 -18.63
CA LYS A 211 -23.90 -6.18 -18.88
C LYS A 211 -24.62 -7.55 -18.88
N LYS A 212 -24.05 -8.56 -18.23
CA LYS A 212 -24.63 -9.91 -18.07
C LYS A 212 -25.33 -10.01 -16.71
N TYR A 213 -26.45 -9.31 -16.55
CA TYR A 213 -27.13 -9.15 -15.25
C TYR A 213 -27.64 -10.47 -14.64
N HIS A 214 -28.18 -11.39 -15.45
CA HIS A 214 -28.61 -12.71 -14.96
C HIS A 214 -27.46 -13.55 -14.41
N LEU A 215 -26.32 -13.59 -15.12
CA LEU A 215 -25.11 -14.27 -14.66
C LEU A 215 -24.56 -13.60 -13.39
N SER A 216 -24.60 -12.27 -13.34
CA SER A 216 -24.21 -11.50 -12.16
C SER A 216 -25.06 -11.88 -10.94
N ALA A 217 -26.38 -11.97 -11.08
CA ALA A 217 -27.26 -12.40 -10.00
C ALA A 217 -27.02 -13.85 -9.56
N LEU A 218 -26.74 -14.77 -10.48
CA LEU A 218 -26.40 -16.16 -10.14
C LEU A 218 -25.10 -16.23 -9.32
N LEU A 219 -24.08 -15.49 -9.74
CA LEU A 219 -22.83 -15.37 -8.99
C LEU A 219 -23.04 -14.68 -7.64
N GLY A 220 -23.96 -13.71 -7.56
CA GLY A 220 -24.38 -13.06 -6.33
C GLY A 220 -25.10 -14.01 -5.36
N ALA A 221 -26.03 -14.81 -5.85
CA ALA A 221 -26.68 -15.87 -5.06
C ALA A 221 -25.66 -16.85 -4.50
N PHE A 222 -24.70 -17.25 -5.33
CA PHE A 222 -23.62 -18.11 -4.89
C PHE A 222 -22.68 -17.44 -3.88
N ALA A 223 -22.38 -16.15 -4.04
CA ALA A 223 -21.64 -15.38 -3.06
C ALA A 223 -22.37 -15.31 -1.70
N VAL A 224 -23.69 -15.10 -1.70
CA VAL A 224 -24.53 -15.15 -0.48
C VAL A 224 -24.47 -16.53 0.16
N PHE A 225 -24.43 -17.60 -0.64
CA PHE A 225 -24.32 -18.98 -0.16
C PHE A 225 -22.93 -19.33 0.39
N ILE A 226 -21.89 -18.56 0.08
CA ILE A 226 -20.58 -18.66 0.73
C ILE A 226 -20.59 -17.86 2.04
N ARG A 227 -21.18 -16.66 2.02
CA ARG A 227 -21.30 -15.76 3.17
C ARG A 227 -22.55 -14.90 3.07
N GLN A 228 -23.37 -14.92 4.12
CA GLN A 228 -24.60 -14.15 4.24
C GLN A 228 -24.40 -12.64 4.06
N THR A 229 -23.28 -12.08 4.53
CA THR A 229 -22.97 -10.64 4.44
C THR A 229 -22.79 -10.15 3.00
N ASN A 230 -22.56 -11.07 2.03
CA ASN A 230 -22.45 -10.72 0.62
C ASN A 230 -23.76 -10.22 0.00
N ILE A 231 -24.90 -10.37 0.69
CA ILE A 231 -26.17 -9.80 0.25
C ILE A 231 -26.07 -8.27 0.06
N ILE A 232 -25.30 -7.60 0.92
CA ILE A 232 -25.08 -6.15 0.84
C ILE A 232 -24.29 -5.77 -0.42
N TRP A 233 -23.24 -6.53 -0.73
CA TRP A 233 -22.45 -6.32 -1.94
C TRP A 233 -23.23 -6.63 -3.22
N MET A 234 -24.13 -7.60 -3.16
CA MET A 234 -25.05 -7.89 -4.26
C MET A 234 -25.99 -6.70 -4.53
N LEU A 235 -26.58 -6.11 -3.48
CA LEU A 235 -27.40 -4.90 -3.59
C LEU A 235 -26.59 -3.72 -4.13
N PHE A 236 -25.36 -3.52 -3.63
CA PHE A 236 -24.46 -2.48 -4.12
C PHE A 236 -24.15 -2.63 -5.62
N VAL A 237 -23.84 -3.85 -6.09
CA VAL A 237 -23.58 -4.13 -7.52
C VAL A 237 -24.85 -3.92 -8.35
N ALA A 238 -26.02 -4.34 -7.87
CA ALA A 238 -27.29 -4.09 -8.55
C ALA A 238 -27.57 -2.60 -8.70
N CYS A 239 -27.43 -1.82 -7.63
CA CYS A 239 -27.54 -0.35 -7.66
C CYS A 239 -26.57 0.27 -8.66
N ASN A 240 -25.31 -0.20 -8.70
CA ASN A 240 -24.33 0.28 -9.66
C ASN A 240 -24.72 -0.04 -11.12
N GLY A 241 -25.25 -1.24 -11.38
CA GLY A 241 -25.77 -1.61 -12.70
C GLY A 241 -26.96 -0.74 -13.14
N VAL A 242 -27.89 -0.43 -12.22
CA VAL A 242 -29.03 0.47 -12.48
C VAL A 242 -28.53 1.88 -12.80
N MET A 243 -27.57 2.40 -12.03
CA MET A 243 -26.95 3.70 -12.29
C MET A 243 -26.29 3.74 -13.67
N ASP A 244 -25.53 2.70 -14.06
CA ASP A 244 -24.85 2.64 -15.36
C ASP A 244 -25.83 2.66 -16.55
N ILE A 245 -26.92 1.89 -16.47
CA ILE A 245 -27.98 1.89 -17.49
C ILE A 245 -28.64 3.27 -17.59
N THR A 246 -28.98 3.85 -16.45
CA THR A 246 -29.71 5.12 -16.37
C THR A 246 -28.87 6.27 -16.91
N LEU A 247 -27.61 6.34 -16.52
CA LEU A 247 -26.66 7.37 -16.99
C LEU A 247 -26.33 7.20 -18.48
N THR A 248 -26.24 5.96 -18.98
CA THR A 248 -26.03 5.70 -20.42
C THR A 248 -27.22 6.22 -21.23
N HIS A 249 -28.44 5.95 -20.78
CA HIS A 249 -29.67 6.39 -21.44
C HIS A 249 -29.80 7.93 -21.46
N GLN A 250 -29.46 8.60 -20.36
CA GLN A 250 -29.45 10.07 -20.32
C GLN A 250 -28.47 10.68 -21.33
N ARG A 251 -27.28 10.09 -21.51
CA ARG A 251 -26.31 10.55 -22.52
C ARG A 251 -26.81 10.33 -23.94
N GLU A 252 -27.54 9.25 -24.19
CA GLU A 252 -28.14 8.99 -25.50
C GLU A 252 -29.23 10.02 -25.83
N ILE A 253 -30.12 10.32 -24.88
CA ILE A 253 -31.14 11.37 -25.04
C ILE A 253 -30.48 12.73 -25.34
N VAL A 254 -29.48 13.15 -24.55
CA VAL A 254 -28.79 14.43 -24.74
C VAL A 254 -28.06 14.50 -26.09
N LYS A 255 -27.51 13.38 -26.59
CA LYS A 255 -26.90 13.33 -27.93
C LYS A 255 -27.95 13.49 -29.03
N VAL A 256 -29.12 12.84 -28.90
CA VAL A 256 -30.23 12.97 -29.85
C VAL A 256 -30.78 14.39 -29.85
N ASP A 257 -30.95 15.02 -28.69
CA ASP A 257 -31.40 16.41 -28.58
C ASP A 257 -30.39 17.39 -29.17
N ASN A 258 -29.08 17.20 -28.94
CA ASN A 258 -28.05 18.05 -29.55
C ASN A 258 -27.99 17.91 -31.08
N LEU A 259 -28.20 16.70 -31.61
CA LEU A 259 -28.31 16.46 -33.06
C LEU A 259 -29.56 17.14 -33.65
N ASN A 260 -30.69 17.08 -32.94
CA ASN A 260 -31.93 17.73 -33.37
C ASN A 260 -31.85 19.27 -33.27
N THR A 261 -31.16 19.80 -32.26
CA THR A 261 -30.93 21.25 -32.10
C THR A 261 -29.92 21.80 -33.11
N SER A 262 -28.92 20.99 -33.50
CA SER A 262 -27.98 21.33 -34.57
C SER A 262 -28.64 21.26 -35.96
N GLY A 263 -29.62 20.37 -36.16
CA GLY A 263 -30.41 20.31 -37.39
C GLY A 263 -31.45 21.43 -37.55
N LYS A 264 -31.81 22.12 -36.45
CA LYS A 264 -32.75 23.26 -36.45
C LYS A 264 -32.10 24.64 -36.58
N LYS A 265 -30.75 24.73 -36.63
CA LYS A 265 -30.02 26.00 -36.76
C LYS A 265 -29.70 26.42 -38.21
N THR A 266 -30.22 25.72 -39.22
CA THR A 266 -30.06 26.09 -40.64
C THR A 266 -31.31 26.68 -41.29
N ASP A 267 -32.35 27.03 -40.54
CA ASP A 267 -33.48 27.80 -41.06
C ASP A 267 -33.69 29.05 -40.21
N HIS A 268 -33.03 30.14 -40.58
CA HIS A 268 -33.68 31.39 -40.95
C HIS A 268 -32.67 32.52 -41.26
N SER A 269 -32.83 33.08 -42.47
CA SER A 269 -32.77 34.50 -42.86
C SER A 269 -31.61 34.95 -43.76
N VAL A 270 -31.85 34.99 -45.09
CA VAL A 270 -31.39 36.02 -46.05
C VAL A 270 -32.50 36.19 -47.13
N PRO A 271 -32.79 37.42 -47.63
CA PRO A 271 -34.07 37.73 -48.29
C PRO A 271 -34.10 37.56 -49.82
N ASN A 272 -35.34 37.50 -50.34
CA ASN A 272 -35.84 37.52 -51.73
C ASN A 272 -34.87 37.80 -52.89
N SER A 273 -34.85 36.89 -53.88
CA SER A 273 -35.00 37.24 -55.32
C SER A 273 -35.13 36.02 -56.25
N HIS A 274 -36.11 36.12 -57.15
CA HIS A 274 -36.23 35.59 -58.52
C HIS A 274 -36.10 34.07 -58.89
N ILE A 275 -37.25 33.54 -59.32
CA ILE A 275 -37.59 32.80 -60.57
C ILE A 275 -36.45 32.04 -61.33
N ILE A 276 -36.68 30.74 -61.64
CA ILE A 276 -36.76 30.10 -62.98
C ILE A 276 -36.44 28.58 -62.91
N VAL A 277 -37.44 27.77 -63.33
CA VAL A 277 -37.43 26.57 -64.19
C VAL A 277 -36.14 25.74 -64.34
N GLY A 278 -36.28 24.40 -64.24
CA GLY A 278 -35.45 23.52 -65.07
C GLY A 278 -35.17 22.12 -64.54
N SER A 279 -35.91 21.15 -65.09
CA SER A 279 -35.58 19.73 -65.22
C SER A 279 -34.10 19.42 -65.51
N ASN A 280 -33.57 18.31 -64.99
CA ASN A 280 -33.20 17.14 -65.81
C ASN A 280 -32.50 16.03 -65.01
N MET A 281 -33.03 14.82 -65.17
CA MET A 281 -32.33 13.56 -64.93
C MET A 281 -31.12 13.41 -65.88
N ARG A 282 -30.04 12.73 -65.45
CA ARG A 282 -29.52 11.45 -66.03
C ARG A 282 -28.06 11.12 -65.64
N ARG A 283 -27.87 9.91 -65.07
CA ARG A 283 -26.72 8.95 -65.05
C ARG A 283 -25.26 9.43 -65.34
N ARG A 284 -24.32 9.01 -64.47
CA ARG A 284 -23.30 7.93 -64.73
C ARG A 284 -22.33 7.73 -63.53
N LYS A 285 -22.06 6.46 -63.17
CA LYS A 285 -20.84 5.97 -62.47
C LYS A 285 -19.63 6.05 -63.45
N PRO A 286 -18.33 6.07 -63.06
CA PRO A 286 -17.72 5.11 -62.12
C PRO A 286 -16.48 5.56 -61.28
N ASN A 287 -16.07 4.65 -60.37
CA ASN A 287 -14.73 4.37 -59.79
C ASN A 287 -13.99 5.37 -58.88
N GLY A 288 -13.69 4.90 -57.67
CA GLY A 288 -12.68 5.46 -56.75
C GLY A 288 -12.80 4.82 -55.36
N ALA A 289 -11.87 3.94 -55.01
CA ALA A 289 -11.86 3.14 -53.79
C ALA A 289 -11.74 3.99 -52.51
N VAL A 290 -12.60 3.74 -51.52
CA VAL A 290 -12.31 4.00 -50.10
C VAL A 290 -12.98 2.91 -49.25
N ASP A 291 -12.14 2.20 -48.50
CA ASP A 291 -12.49 1.18 -47.52
C ASP A 291 -13.53 1.65 -46.49
N ASN A 292 -14.61 0.90 -46.36
CA ASN A 292 -15.58 1.05 -45.27
C ASN A 292 -15.49 -0.17 -44.34
N SER A 293 -14.51 -0.16 -43.45
CA SER A 293 -14.54 -0.99 -42.23
C SER A 293 -15.18 -0.16 -41.10
N LYS A 294 -16.52 -0.17 -41.05
CA LYS A 294 -17.26 0.24 -39.84
C LYS A 294 -17.09 -0.83 -38.76
N SER A 295 -15.96 -0.78 -38.06
CA SER A 295 -15.84 -1.32 -36.72
C SER A 295 -16.18 -0.20 -35.73
N SER A 296 -17.33 -0.35 -35.06
CA SER A 296 -17.76 0.52 -33.97
C SER A 296 -16.76 0.44 -32.82
N ARG A 297 -15.78 1.34 -32.83
CA ARG A 297 -14.91 1.61 -31.69
C ARG A 297 -15.72 2.32 -30.62
N THR A 298 -16.08 1.58 -29.58
CA THR A 298 -16.62 2.08 -28.32
C THR A 298 -15.58 2.99 -27.68
N SER A 299 -15.81 4.31 -27.74
CA SER A 299 -14.96 5.31 -27.09
C SER A 299 -15.33 5.41 -25.61
N THR A 300 -14.43 4.97 -24.74
CA THR A 300 -14.61 5.05 -23.29
C THR A 300 -14.11 6.39 -22.75
N HIS A 301 -15.09 7.30 -22.66
CA HIS A 301 -15.44 8.12 -21.50
C HIS A 301 -14.33 8.56 -20.52
N THR A 302 -13.65 9.65 -20.88
CA THR A 302 -13.13 10.61 -19.90
C THR A 302 -14.30 11.48 -19.42
N TYR A 303 -14.55 11.55 -18.11
CA TYR A 303 -15.59 12.42 -17.54
C TYR A 303 -15.18 13.88 -17.70
N SER A 304 -15.77 14.55 -18.69
CA SER A 304 -15.83 16.01 -18.74
C SER A 304 -16.90 16.49 -17.77
N THR A 305 -16.48 17.07 -16.65
CA THR A 305 -17.34 17.85 -15.77
C THR A 305 -17.73 19.15 -16.49
N SER A 306 -18.88 19.16 -17.14
CA SER A 306 -19.55 20.41 -17.51
C SER A 306 -21.04 20.31 -17.13
N HIS A 307 -21.52 21.41 -16.52
CA HIS A 307 -22.82 21.64 -15.87
C HIS A 307 -22.97 21.15 -14.42
N SER A 308 -22.92 22.12 -13.50
CA SER A 308 -23.26 21.97 -12.09
C SER A 308 -24.76 21.73 -11.91
N SER A 309 -25.17 20.46 -11.89
CA SER A 309 -26.44 20.05 -11.28
C SER A 309 -26.20 19.73 -9.80
N GLY A 310 -27.13 20.08 -8.91
CA GLY A 310 -27.02 19.77 -7.49
C GLY A 310 -27.09 18.25 -7.24
N PHE A 311 -26.58 17.79 -6.10
CA PHE A 311 -26.64 16.36 -5.71
C PHE A 311 -28.09 15.82 -5.69
N LEU A 312 -29.05 16.65 -5.29
CA LEU A 312 -30.47 16.30 -5.29
C LEU A 312 -31.05 16.21 -6.71
N ASP A 313 -30.52 16.99 -7.65
CA ASP A 313 -30.95 16.94 -9.05
C ASP A 313 -30.44 15.66 -9.72
N GLU A 314 -29.24 15.21 -9.36
CA GLU A 314 -28.69 13.92 -9.78
C GLU A 314 -29.57 12.75 -9.31
N ILE A 315 -30.00 12.76 -8.04
CA ILE A 315 -30.94 11.75 -7.50
C ILE A 315 -32.26 11.79 -8.24
N LYS A 316 -32.88 12.98 -8.37
CA LYS A 316 -34.16 13.14 -9.06
C LYS A 316 -34.08 12.64 -10.50
N ALA A 317 -33.02 13.00 -11.22
CA ALA A 317 -32.80 12.55 -12.59
C ALA A 317 -32.69 11.03 -12.70
N ILE A 318 -31.92 10.40 -11.81
CA ILE A 318 -31.78 8.94 -11.78
C ILE A 318 -33.13 8.27 -11.48
N CYS A 319 -33.89 8.76 -10.49
CA CYS A 319 -35.20 8.22 -10.13
C CYS A 319 -36.21 8.35 -11.27
N LEU A 320 -36.29 9.51 -11.93
CA LEU A 320 -37.21 9.77 -13.03
C LEU A 320 -36.89 8.90 -14.25
N THR A 321 -35.62 8.84 -14.66
CA THR A 321 -35.21 7.98 -15.78
C THR A 321 -35.37 6.49 -15.43
N SER A 322 -35.11 6.08 -14.18
CA SER A 322 -35.37 4.71 -13.74
C SER A 322 -36.85 4.35 -13.80
N TRP A 323 -37.74 5.28 -13.45
CA TRP A 323 -39.19 5.10 -13.56
C TRP A 323 -39.66 4.96 -15.00
N GLN A 324 -39.08 5.76 -15.92
CA GLN A 324 -39.34 5.64 -17.36
C GLN A 324 -38.89 4.28 -17.92
N MET A 325 -37.80 3.72 -17.38
CA MET A 325 -37.22 2.44 -17.82
C MET A 325 -37.66 1.23 -16.96
N LYS A 326 -38.72 1.38 -16.15
CA LYS A 326 -39.12 0.40 -15.12
C LYS A 326 -39.22 -1.04 -15.61
N SER A 327 -39.83 -1.28 -16.78
CA SER A 327 -39.99 -2.64 -17.31
C SER A 327 -38.66 -3.29 -17.71
N LYS A 328 -37.76 -2.51 -18.32
CA LYS A 328 -36.43 -2.99 -18.73
C LYS A 328 -35.54 -3.27 -17.51
N LEU A 329 -35.57 -2.38 -16.51
CA LEU A 329 -34.85 -2.56 -15.26
C LEU A 329 -35.40 -3.75 -14.47
N LEU A 330 -36.73 -3.87 -14.36
CA LEU A 330 -37.37 -4.98 -13.67
C LEU A 330 -37.01 -6.32 -14.29
N PHE A 331 -37.06 -6.46 -15.62
CA PHE A 331 -36.66 -7.71 -16.28
C PHE A 331 -35.18 -8.03 -16.02
N SER A 332 -34.30 -7.05 -16.22
CA SER A 332 -32.84 -7.24 -16.11
C SER A 332 -32.36 -7.54 -14.69
N PHE A 333 -33.00 -6.95 -13.68
CA PHE A 333 -32.64 -7.11 -12.27
C PHE A 333 -33.60 -8.00 -11.47
N SER A 334 -34.64 -8.57 -12.09
CA SER A 334 -35.55 -9.53 -11.46
C SER A 334 -34.84 -10.67 -10.71
N PRO A 335 -33.72 -11.23 -11.20
CA PRO A 335 -33.06 -12.32 -10.46
C PRO A 335 -32.38 -11.83 -9.17
N PHE A 336 -31.90 -10.58 -9.12
CA PHE A 336 -31.37 -9.99 -7.88
C PHE A 336 -32.47 -9.82 -6.83
N PHE A 337 -33.66 -9.38 -7.26
CA PHE A 337 -34.82 -9.25 -6.38
C PHE A 337 -35.27 -10.61 -5.84
N LEU A 338 -35.28 -11.65 -6.68
CA LEU A 338 -35.60 -13.01 -6.25
C LEU A 338 -34.65 -13.50 -5.14
N VAL A 339 -33.34 -13.28 -5.30
CA VAL A 339 -32.35 -13.65 -4.27
C VAL A 339 -32.58 -12.86 -2.99
N LEU A 340 -32.88 -11.56 -3.08
CA LEU A 340 -33.17 -10.73 -1.92
C LEU A 340 -34.41 -11.22 -1.15
N VAL A 341 -35.52 -11.49 -1.84
CA VAL A 341 -36.75 -12.01 -1.23
C VAL A 341 -36.48 -13.36 -0.58
N THR A 342 -35.75 -14.24 -1.26
CA THR A 342 -35.37 -15.56 -0.71
C THR A 342 -34.52 -15.41 0.55
N PHE A 343 -33.58 -14.46 0.56
CA PHE A 343 -32.75 -14.18 1.73
C PHE A 343 -33.56 -13.62 2.90
N VAL A 344 -34.49 -12.69 2.65
CA VAL A 344 -35.37 -12.15 3.69
C VAL A 344 -36.28 -13.25 4.26
N ALA A 345 -36.84 -14.11 3.40
CA ALA A 345 -37.62 -15.27 3.83
C ALA A 345 -36.78 -16.24 4.69
N PHE A 346 -35.52 -16.48 4.30
CA PHE A 346 -34.57 -17.26 5.08
C PHE A 346 -34.29 -16.64 6.45
N VAL A 347 -34.04 -15.32 6.54
CA VAL A 347 -33.79 -14.64 7.82
C VAL A 347 -35.01 -14.74 8.73
N HIS A 348 -36.22 -14.58 8.18
CA HIS A 348 -37.46 -14.72 8.94
C HIS A 348 -37.65 -16.16 9.45
N TRP A 349 -37.39 -17.17 8.61
CA TRP A 349 -37.49 -18.58 8.98
C TRP A 349 -36.42 -19.02 9.98
N ASN A 350 -35.17 -18.57 9.81
CA ASN A 350 -34.05 -18.93 10.67
C ASN A 350 -34.02 -18.11 11.98
N GLY A 351 -34.72 -16.98 12.06
CA GLY A 351 -34.75 -16.08 13.21
C GLY A 351 -33.44 -15.31 13.45
N SER A 352 -32.45 -15.46 12.57
CA SER A 352 -31.17 -14.73 12.60
C SER A 352 -30.54 -14.72 11.20
N VAL A 353 -29.63 -13.79 10.98
CA VAL A 353 -28.80 -13.72 9.77
C VAL A 353 -27.73 -14.83 9.76
N VAL A 354 -27.37 -15.36 10.93
CA VAL A 354 -26.33 -16.38 11.10
C VAL A 354 -26.95 -17.77 11.34
N LEU A 355 -26.35 -18.83 10.78
CA LEU A 355 -26.83 -20.20 10.91
C LEU A 355 -26.52 -20.81 12.30
N GLY A 356 -25.24 -20.94 12.64
CA GLY A 356 -24.74 -21.46 13.92
C GLY A 356 -24.34 -20.37 14.93
N ALA A 357 -24.09 -20.76 16.18
CA ALA A 357 -23.63 -19.90 17.29
C ALA A 357 -24.34 -18.51 17.38
N LYS A 358 -25.68 -18.49 17.32
CA LYS A 358 -26.48 -17.24 17.23
C LYS A 358 -26.23 -16.26 18.40
N GLU A 359 -26.00 -16.78 19.60
CA GLU A 359 -25.75 -15.98 20.81
C GLU A 359 -24.39 -15.25 20.78
N ALA A 360 -23.42 -15.78 20.06
CA ALA A 360 -22.08 -15.20 19.90
C ALA A 360 -22.01 -14.11 18.81
N HIS A 361 -23.04 -14.01 17.97
CA HIS A 361 -23.09 -13.14 16.79
C HIS A 361 -24.32 -12.23 16.77
N VAL A 362 -24.66 -11.67 17.93
CA VAL A 362 -25.74 -10.68 18.04
C VAL A 362 -25.35 -9.39 17.33
N VAL A 363 -26.26 -8.87 16.50
CA VAL A 363 -26.10 -7.59 15.81
C VAL A 363 -25.85 -6.49 16.83
N SER A 364 -24.71 -5.82 16.73
CA SER A 364 -24.32 -4.76 17.65
C SER A 364 -24.05 -3.47 16.89
N PRO A 365 -24.42 -2.28 17.41
CA PRO A 365 -24.17 -1.01 16.75
C PRO A 365 -22.70 -0.56 16.91
N HIS A 366 -21.75 -1.24 16.27
CA HIS A 366 -20.32 -0.93 16.40
C HIS A 366 -19.87 0.13 15.36
N PHE A 367 -20.35 1.37 15.51
CA PHE A 367 -20.03 2.46 14.57
C PHE A 367 -18.53 2.79 14.46
N ALA A 368 -17.72 2.49 15.49
CA ALA A 368 -16.28 2.69 15.45
C ALA A 368 -15.57 1.86 14.35
N GLN A 369 -16.17 0.75 13.88
CA GLN A 369 -15.63 -0.06 12.77
C GLN A 369 -15.44 0.74 11.49
N LEU A 370 -16.31 1.73 11.22
CA LEU A 370 -16.18 2.62 10.07
C LEU A 370 -14.93 3.49 10.15
N LEU A 371 -14.55 3.89 11.36
CA LEU A 371 -13.35 4.69 11.62
C LEU A 371 -12.09 3.82 11.52
N TYR A 372 -12.14 2.62 12.09
CA TYR A 372 -11.04 1.65 11.97
C TYR A 372 -10.78 1.26 10.52
N PHE A 373 -11.84 1.00 9.75
CA PHE A 373 -11.76 0.71 8.33
C PHE A 373 -11.11 1.82 7.52
N SER A 374 -11.48 3.09 7.75
CA SER A 374 -10.90 4.21 6.99
C SER A 374 -9.41 4.36 7.25
N LEU A 375 -8.98 4.27 8.51
CA LEU A 375 -7.57 4.34 8.86
C LEU A 375 -6.80 3.16 8.28
N VAL A 376 -7.25 1.92 8.51
CA VAL A 376 -6.57 0.71 8.00
C VAL A 376 -6.46 0.74 6.47
N SER A 377 -7.52 1.13 5.77
CA SER A 377 -7.51 1.24 4.30
C SER A 377 -6.56 2.33 3.80
N SER A 378 -6.55 3.49 4.46
CA SER A 378 -5.64 4.59 4.11
C SER A 378 -4.17 4.24 4.37
N LEU A 379 -3.88 3.48 5.44
CA LEU A 379 -2.53 2.99 5.75
C LEU A 379 -2.08 1.90 4.77
N ALA A 380 -2.98 0.98 4.40
CA ALA A 380 -2.70 -0.02 3.36
C ALA A 380 -2.42 0.61 1.98
N LEU A 381 -2.81 1.87 1.79
CA LEU A 381 -2.56 2.68 0.60
C LEU A 381 -1.78 3.95 0.95
N ALA A 382 -0.86 3.88 1.91
CA ALA A 382 -0.24 5.06 2.48
C ALA A 382 0.47 5.99 1.47
N PRO A 383 1.22 5.47 0.47
CA PRO A 383 1.82 6.31 -0.58
C PRO A 383 0.79 7.14 -1.35
N LEU A 384 -0.45 6.68 -1.47
CA LEU A 384 -1.54 7.43 -2.11
C LEU A 384 -2.16 8.47 -1.17
N HIS A 385 -2.55 8.06 0.04
CA HIS A 385 -3.36 8.91 0.93
C HIS A 385 -2.57 9.87 1.83
N PHE A 386 -1.28 9.60 2.06
CA PHE A 386 -0.40 10.44 2.89
C PHE A 386 0.73 11.08 2.05
N SER A 387 0.59 11.12 0.72
CA SER A 387 1.48 11.90 -0.13
C SER A 387 1.31 13.40 0.13
N LEU A 388 2.41 14.15 0.00
CA LEU A 388 2.39 15.60 0.15
C LEU A 388 1.40 16.26 -0.83
N ASP A 389 1.28 15.75 -2.05
CA ASP A 389 0.35 16.26 -3.05
C ASP A 389 -1.12 16.14 -2.61
N GLN A 390 -1.52 14.97 -2.10
CA GLN A 390 -2.88 14.74 -1.62
C GLN A 390 -3.20 15.62 -0.40
N VAL A 391 -2.26 15.77 0.54
CA VAL A 391 -2.41 16.64 1.71
C VAL A 391 -2.59 18.10 1.29
N VAL A 392 -1.74 18.58 0.37
CA VAL A 392 -1.81 19.96 -0.16
C VAL A 392 -3.11 20.17 -0.94
N HIS A 393 -3.55 19.19 -1.72
CA HIS A 393 -4.81 19.26 -2.47
C HIS A 393 -6.02 19.36 -1.54
N LEU A 394 -6.09 18.53 -0.49
CA LEU A 394 -7.14 18.60 0.52
C LEU A 394 -7.12 19.94 1.27
N PHE A 395 -5.94 20.43 1.65
CA PHE A 395 -5.79 21.72 2.32
C PHE A 395 -6.23 22.88 1.42
N ARG A 396 -5.85 22.88 0.15
CA ARG A 396 -6.28 23.88 -0.83
C ARG A 396 -7.79 23.83 -1.08
N SER A 397 -8.37 22.63 -1.16
CA SER A 397 -9.81 22.44 -1.29
C SER A 397 -10.57 22.98 -0.07
N PHE A 398 -10.04 22.70 1.13
CA PHE A 398 -10.57 23.22 2.39
C PHE A 398 -10.60 24.76 2.38
N TRP A 399 -9.51 25.40 1.96
CA TRP A 399 -9.42 26.86 1.95
C TRP A 399 -10.31 27.53 0.89
N LYS A 400 -10.50 26.89 -0.28
CA LYS A 400 -11.39 27.40 -1.35
C LYS A 400 -12.87 27.48 -0.94
N LYS A 401 -13.33 26.58 -0.07
CA LYS A 401 -14.73 26.52 0.42
C LYS A 401 -14.78 26.60 1.94
N ARG A 402 -14.03 27.55 2.51
CA ARG A 402 -13.71 27.63 3.94
C ARG A 402 -14.90 27.39 4.87
N ALA A 403 -16.04 28.06 4.66
CA ALA A 403 -17.21 27.93 5.53
C ALA A 403 -17.85 26.53 5.48
N LEU A 404 -18.09 26.00 4.28
CA LEU A 404 -18.71 24.69 4.10
C LEU A 404 -17.78 23.55 4.54
N CYS A 405 -16.49 23.63 4.19
CA CYS A 405 -15.51 22.63 4.59
C CYS A 405 -15.26 22.65 6.10
N PHE A 406 -15.20 23.84 6.72
CA PHE A 406 -15.12 23.95 8.18
C PHE A 406 -16.31 23.28 8.86
N PHE A 407 -17.54 23.57 8.42
CA PHE A 407 -18.75 22.93 8.93
C PHE A 407 -18.74 21.41 8.74
N GLN A 408 -18.33 20.91 7.58
CA GLN A 408 -18.24 19.46 7.32
C GLN A 408 -17.21 18.78 8.24
N TRP A 409 -16.05 19.41 8.45
CA TRP A 409 -15.01 18.89 9.33
C TRP A 409 -15.44 18.89 10.80
N THR A 410 -16.09 19.95 11.28
CA THR A 410 -16.58 20.01 12.66
C THR A 410 -17.67 18.97 12.92
N VAL A 411 -18.62 18.81 11.99
CA VAL A 411 -19.65 17.76 12.07
C VAL A 411 -19.02 16.36 12.05
N ALA A 412 -18.04 16.12 11.16
CA ALA A 412 -17.35 14.84 11.07
C ALA A 412 -16.55 14.51 12.35
N LEU A 413 -15.87 15.49 12.94
CA LEU A 413 -15.15 15.35 14.20
C LEU A 413 -16.11 15.07 15.38
N ALA A 414 -17.22 15.81 15.47
CA ALA A 414 -18.22 15.61 16.51
C ALA A 414 -18.86 14.20 16.40
N ALA A 415 -19.28 13.81 15.20
CA ALA A 415 -19.85 12.48 14.96
C ALA A 415 -18.85 11.35 15.24
N SER A 416 -17.59 11.49 14.79
CA SER A 416 -16.55 10.48 15.03
C SER A 416 -16.19 10.37 16.50
N THR A 417 -16.18 11.49 17.24
CA THR A 417 -15.97 11.49 18.70
C THR A 417 -17.13 10.77 19.40
N LEU A 418 -18.38 11.03 19.00
CA LEU A 418 -19.55 10.32 19.52
C LEU A 418 -19.49 8.82 19.23
N PHE A 419 -19.08 8.44 18.02
CA PHE A 419 -18.89 7.04 17.61
C PHE A 419 -17.82 6.35 18.46
N VAL A 420 -16.67 6.97 18.67
CA VAL A 420 -15.62 6.42 19.51
C VAL A 420 -16.07 6.32 20.97
N HIS A 421 -16.76 7.35 21.48
CA HIS A 421 -17.21 7.38 22.88
C HIS A 421 -18.24 6.29 23.18
N SER A 422 -19.28 6.19 22.35
CA SER A 422 -20.49 5.40 22.63
C SER A 422 -20.48 4.02 21.99
N TYR A 423 -19.69 3.83 20.92
CA TYR A 423 -19.79 2.65 20.05
C TYR A 423 -18.43 1.98 19.75
N SER A 424 -17.41 2.22 20.57
CA SER A 424 -16.18 1.41 20.60
C SER A 424 -16.38 0.23 21.56
N ILE A 425 -16.77 -0.93 21.03
CA ILE A 425 -17.14 -2.09 21.85
C ILE A 425 -15.94 -3.01 22.09
N ALA A 426 -15.61 -3.30 23.35
CA ALA A 426 -14.66 -4.34 23.72
C ALA A 426 -15.37 -5.70 23.77
N HIS A 427 -15.39 -6.44 22.67
CA HIS A 427 -16.06 -7.74 22.64
C HIS A 427 -15.33 -8.79 23.50
N ALA A 428 -16.06 -9.70 24.14
CA ALA A 428 -15.48 -10.73 25.01
C ALA A 428 -14.45 -11.61 24.27
N TYR A 429 -14.75 -12.08 23.05
CA TYR A 429 -13.79 -12.83 22.23
C TYR A 429 -12.51 -12.04 21.91
N LEU A 430 -12.62 -10.74 21.67
CA LEU A 430 -11.46 -9.88 21.42
C LEU A 430 -10.54 -9.84 22.64
N LEU A 431 -11.11 -9.78 23.85
CA LEU A 431 -10.35 -9.72 25.11
C LEU A 431 -9.83 -11.09 25.56
N ALA A 432 -10.55 -12.17 25.23
CA ALA A 432 -10.21 -13.53 25.62
C ALA A 432 -9.08 -14.11 24.76
N ASP A 433 -9.00 -13.74 23.48
CA ASP A 433 -8.04 -14.34 22.55
C ASP A 433 -6.84 -13.43 22.28
N ASN A 434 -5.79 -13.60 23.09
CA ASN A 434 -4.53 -12.87 22.93
C ASN A 434 -3.66 -13.37 21.76
N ARG A 435 -4.15 -14.30 20.94
CA ARG A 435 -3.43 -14.81 19.77
C ARG A 435 -3.53 -13.86 18.58
N HIS A 436 -4.58 -13.03 18.56
CA HIS A 436 -4.89 -12.16 17.44
C HIS A 436 -4.21 -10.79 17.55
N TYR A 437 -3.76 -10.25 16.42
CA TYR A 437 -3.22 -8.88 16.32
C TYR A 437 -4.23 -7.83 16.78
N THR A 438 -5.53 -8.09 16.62
CA THR A 438 -6.62 -7.20 17.04
C THR A 438 -6.67 -7.04 18.57
N PHE A 439 -6.31 -8.08 19.34
CA PHE A 439 -6.19 -7.98 20.80
C PHE A 439 -5.11 -6.97 21.19
N TYR A 440 -3.92 -7.04 20.58
CA TYR A 440 -2.83 -6.13 20.89
C TYR A 440 -3.08 -4.72 20.37
N LEU A 441 -3.72 -4.57 19.20
CA LEU A 441 -4.15 -3.26 18.72
C LEU A 441 -5.14 -2.62 19.69
N TRP A 442 -6.14 -3.39 20.14
CA TRP A 442 -7.11 -2.92 21.10
C TRP A 442 -6.45 -2.53 22.42
N ARG A 443 -5.62 -3.42 22.99
CA ARG A 443 -5.01 -3.23 24.31
C ARG A 443 -3.87 -2.21 24.34
N LYS A 444 -2.95 -2.25 23.36
CA LYS A 444 -1.72 -1.42 23.36
C LYS A 444 -1.84 -0.11 22.60
N VAL A 445 -2.79 0.01 21.67
CA VAL A 445 -2.97 1.23 20.86
C VAL A 445 -4.27 1.93 21.25
N ILE A 446 -5.43 1.30 21.06
CA ILE A 446 -6.73 1.96 21.26
C ILE A 446 -6.97 2.26 22.75
N GLN A 447 -6.68 1.31 23.64
CA GLN A 447 -6.84 1.39 25.09
C GLN A 447 -5.53 1.61 25.84
N SER A 448 -4.46 2.06 25.14
CA SER A 448 -3.15 2.34 25.77
C SER A 448 -3.28 3.33 26.92
N HIS A 449 -4.03 4.40 26.68
CA HIS A 449 -4.45 5.39 27.65
C HIS A 449 -5.90 5.80 27.35
N TRP A 450 -6.65 6.27 28.36
CA TRP A 450 -8.07 6.61 28.20
C TRP A 450 -8.33 7.66 27.11
N SER A 451 -7.33 8.50 26.83
CA SER A 451 -7.38 9.55 25.81
C SER A 451 -6.99 9.10 24.40
N THR A 452 -6.26 7.98 24.25
CA THR A 452 -5.69 7.57 22.95
C THR A 452 -6.76 7.30 21.90
N LYS A 453 -7.88 6.68 22.28
CA LYS A 453 -9.02 6.46 21.38
C LYS A 453 -9.57 7.76 20.77
N TYR A 454 -9.54 8.86 21.51
CA TYR A 454 -9.99 10.18 21.01
C TYR A 454 -8.91 10.88 20.21
N LEU A 455 -7.63 10.69 20.55
CA LEU A 455 -6.51 11.25 19.80
C LEU A 455 -6.43 10.72 18.37
N LEU A 456 -6.98 9.53 18.10
CA LEU A 456 -7.08 8.95 16.76
C LEU A 456 -8.21 9.55 15.91
N VAL A 457 -9.17 10.29 16.51
CA VAL A 457 -10.33 10.83 15.80
C VAL A 457 -9.96 11.76 14.63
N PRO A 458 -9.02 12.73 14.78
CA PRO A 458 -8.58 13.54 13.64
C PRO A 458 -8.01 12.72 12.49
N LEU A 459 -7.30 11.63 12.78
CA LEU A 459 -6.76 10.73 11.76
C LEU A 459 -7.87 9.97 11.04
N TYR A 460 -8.88 9.45 11.77
CA TYR A 460 -10.03 8.79 11.16
C TYR A 460 -10.80 9.70 10.21
N VAL A 461 -11.01 10.95 10.63
CA VAL A 461 -11.69 11.97 9.82
C VAL A 461 -10.86 12.29 8.58
N TYR A 462 -9.56 12.56 8.74
CA TYR A 462 -8.64 12.77 7.61
C TYR A 462 -8.70 11.61 6.60
N SER A 463 -8.62 10.36 7.08
CA SER A 463 -8.65 9.17 6.23
C SER A 463 -9.93 9.11 5.39
N TRP A 464 -11.10 9.42 5.95
CA TRP A 464 -12.36 9.47 5.18
C TRP A 464 -12.37 10.59 4.14
N PHE A 465 -11.94 11.80 4.49
CA PHE A 465 -11.85 12.89 3.52
C PHE A 465 -10.86 12.57 2.39
N SER A 466 -9.73 11.93 2.69
CA SER A 466 -8.76 11.48 1.70
C SER A 466 -9.32 10.38 0.80
N ILE A 467 -10.06 9.41 1.36
CA ILE A 467 -10.76 8.36 0.60
C ILE A 467 -11.79 8.97 -0.35
N PHE A 468 -12.66 9.87 0.14
CA PHE A 468 -13.67 10.51 -0.70
C PHE A 468 -13.05 11.39 -1.80
N GLY A 469 -11.93 12.05 -1.51
CA GLY A 469 -11.18 12.80 -2.52
C GLY A 469 -10.49 11.91 -3.56
N ALA A 470 -10.11 10.69 -3.20
CA ALA A 470 -9.43 9.75 -4.10
C ALA A 470 -10.40 8.96 -5.01
N LEU A 471 -11.69 8.87 -4.67
CA LEU A 471 -12.69 8.16 -5.45
C LEU A 471 -13.11 8.99 -6.68
N ALA A 472 -12.74 8.52 -7.87
CA ALA A 472 -13.04 9.17 -9.15
C ALA A 472 -14.47 8.88 -9.64
N ARG A 473 -15.49 9.03 -8.77
CA ARG A 473 -16.88 8.59 -9.03
C ARG A 473 -17.93 9.64 -8.65
N PRO A 474 -19.14 9.56 -9.23
CA PRO A 474 -20.24 10.45 -8.86
C PRO A 474 -20.60 10.33 -7.37
N LYS A 475 -21.12 11.42 -6.79
CA LYS A 475 -21.41 11.50 -5.35
C LYS A 475 -22.38 10.41 -4.89
N ILE A 476 -23.35 10.05 -5.74
CA ILE A 476 -24.30 8.99 -5.44
C ILE A 476 -23.65 7.61 -5.32
N TRP A 477 -22.63 7.33 -6.14
CA TRP A 477 -21.88 6.08 -6.06
C TRP A 477 -21.06 6.03 -4.77
N VAL A 478 -20.42 7.15 -4.40
CA VAL A 478 -19.65 7.26 -3.14
C VAL A 478 -20.55 7.05 -1.92
N LEU A 479 -21.77 7.62 -1.94
CA LEU A 479 -22.76 7.40 -0.89
C LEU A 479 -23.19 5.92 -0.82
N ALA A 480 -23.51 5.30 -1.96
CA ALA A 480 -23.89 3.89 -2.00
C ALA A 480 -22.78 2.97 -1.47
N TYR A 481 -21.52 3.28 -1.80
CA TYR A 481 -20.35 2.55 -1.30
C TYR A 481 -20.18 2.72 0.21
N PHE A 482 -20.32 3.95 0.74
CA PHE A 482 -20.24 4.22 2.17
C PHE A 482 -21.35 3.49 2.94
N LEU A 483 -22.59 3.52 2.45
CA LEU A 483 -23.73 2.83 3.06
C LEU A 483 -23.57 1.30 3.02
N ALA A 484 -23.08 0.74 1.91
CA ALA A 484 -22.79 -0.69 1.81
C ALA A 484 -21.68 -1.11 2.79
N THR A 485 -20.64 -0.30 2.91
CA THR A 485 -19.55 -0.52 3.89
C THR A 485 -20.08 -0.45 5.32
N ALA A 486 -20.92 0.52 5.64
CA ALA A 486 -21.56 0.65 6.96
C ALA A 486 -22.47 -0.55 7.29
N ALA A 487 -23.28 -1.00 6.32
CA ALA A 487 -24.19 -2.12 6.51
C ALA A 487 -23.46 -3.46 6.75
N VAL A 488 -22.22 -3.61 6.30
CA VAL A 488 -21.39 -4.80 6.59
C VAL A 488 -20.63 -4.64 7.90
N LEU A 489 -20.05 -3.47 8.16
CA LEU A 489 -19.09 -3.28 9.25
C LEU A 489 -19.74 -2.90 10.59
N VAL A 490 -20.78 -2.05 10.59
CA VAL A 490 -21.40 -1.58 11.83
C VAL A 490 -22.03 -2.73 12.62
N PRO A 491 -22.76 -3.69 12.00
CA PRO A 491 -23.33 -4.82 12.73
C PRO A 491 -22.33 -5.78 13.37
N ALA A 492 -21.05 -5.72 12.95
CA ALA A 492 -20.01 -6.67 13.38
C ALA A 492 -19.42 -6.26 14.75
N PRO A 493 -19.70 -7.02 15.83
CA PRO A 493 -19.31 -6.63 17.17
C PRO A 493 -17.80 -6.75 17.44
N VAL A 494 -17.12 -7.67 16.74
CA VAL A 494 -15.69 -7.95 16.90
C VAL A 494 -14.88 -7.20 15.85
N ILE A 495 -13.78 -6.56 16.27
CA ILE A 495 -12.79 -5.98 15.36
C ILE A 495 -12.09 -7.13 14.62
N GLU A 496 -12.44 -7.30 13.35
CA GLU A 496 -11.82 -8.30 12.49
C GLU A 496 -11.55 -7.71 11.11
N PHE A 497 -10.28 -7.60 10.76
CA PHE A 497 -9.87 -6.99 9.50
C PHE A 497 -10.35 -7.75 8.27
N ARG A 498 -10.69 -9.04 8.41
CA ARG A 498 -11.20 -9.86 7.30
C ARG A 498 -12.44 -9.27 6.63
N TYR A 499 -13.31 -8.57 7.37
CA TYR A 499 -14.48 -7.88 6.82
C TYR A 499 -14.13 -6.63 6.00
N TYR A 500 -12.90 -6.09 6.14
CA TYR A 500 -12.45 -4.91 5.40
C TYR A 500 -12.06 -5.24 3.96
N THR A 501 -11.82 -6.53 3.66
CA THR A 501 -11.30 -6.99 2.37
C THR A 501 -12.17 -6.55 1.18
N ILE A 502 -13.47 -6.88 1.16
CA ILE A 502 -14.33 -6.54 0.03
C ILE A 502 -14.48 -5.01 -0.17
N PRO A 503 -14.81 -4.22 0.87
CA PRO A 503 -14.84 -2.76 0.72
C PRO A 503 -13.49 -2.20 0.22
N PHE A 504 -12.37 -2.71 0.74
CA PHE A 504 -11.03 -2.30 0.30
C PHE A 504 -10.80 -2.53 -1.20
N TYR A 505 -11.18 -3.70 -1.74
CA TYR A 505 -11.05 -3.97 -3.18
C TYR A 505 -11.92 -3.02 -4.02
N PHE A 506 -13.15 -2.72 -3.58
CA PHE A 506 -13.97 -1.73 -4.28
C PHE A 506 -13.36 -0.32 -4.21
N LEU A 507 -12.80 0.08 -3.08
CA LEU A 507 -12.09 1.35 -2.91
C LEU A 507 -10.93 1.49 -3.90
N ILE A 508 -9.99 0.54 -3.91
CA ILE A 508 -8.78 0.63 -4.73
C ILE A 508 -9.06 0.47 -6.23
N LEU A 509 -10.07 -0.30 -6.62
CA LEU A 509 -10.47 -0.43 -8.04
C LEU A 509 -11.12 0.86 -8.58
N HIS A 510 -11.70 1.69 -7.70
CA HIS A 510 -12.41 2.92 -8.07
C HIS A 510 -11.67 4.21 -7.68
N SER A 511 -10.47 4.11 -7.10
CA SER A 511 -9.61 5.25 -6.87
C SER A 511 -8.99 5.77 -8.17
N HIS A 512 -8.52 7.03 -8.15
CA HIS A 512 -7.72 7.60 -9.21
C HIS A 512 -6.50 6.70 -9.55
N ALA A 513 -6.02 6.80 -10.79
CA ALA A 513 -4.90 5.98 -11.25
C ALA A 513 -3.69 6.21 -10.33
N VAL A 514 -3.29 5.14 -9.62
CA VAL A 514 -2.11 5.15 -8.77
C VAL A 514 -0.90 5.24 -9.69
N ASP A 515 -0.01 6.18 -9.43
CA ASP A 515 1.24 6.28 -10.17
C ASP A 515 2.10 5.02 -9.95
N ILE A 516 3.03 4.78 -10.88
CA ILE A 516 3.82 3.56 -10.84
C ILE A 516 4.73 3.49 -9.61
N GLN A 517 5.24 4.64 -9.13
CA GLN A 517 6.13 4.70 -7.98
C GLN A 517 5.36 4.33 -6.70
N SER A 518 4.20 4.94 -6.48
CA SER A 518 3.30 4.61 -5.38
C SER A 518 2.84 3.16 -5.43
N SER A 519 2.54 2.62 -6.63
CA SER A 519 2.16 1.22 -6.79
C SER A 519 3.30 0.26 -6.40
N VAL A 520 4.54 0.59 -6.74
CA VAL A 520 5.73 -0.16 -6.32
C VAL A 520 5.92 -0.08 -4.81
N LEU A 521 5.81 1.11 -4.21
CA LEU A 521 5.93 1.29 -2.76
C LEU A 521 4.85 0.51 -1.99
N ILE A 522 3.60 0.54 -2.47
CA ILE A 522 2.50 -0.26 -1.91
C ILE A 522 2.83 -1.75 -2.01
N GLY A 523 3.26 -2.21 -3.19
CA GLY A 523 3.65 -3.60 -3.40
C GLY A 523 4.79 -4.07 -2.50
N LEU A 524 5.84 -3.26 -2.34
CA LEU A 524 6.94 -3.54 -1.41
C LEU A 524 6.46 -3.62 0.04
N GLY A 525 5.61 -2.67 0.46
CA GLY A 525 4.99 -2.70 1.79
C GLY A 525 4.21 -3.99 2.04
N TYR A 526 3.41 -4.43 1.07
CA TYR A 526 2.66 -5.68 1.15
C TYR A 526 3.57 -6.91 1.25
N VAL A 527 4.63 -6.98 0.45
CA VAL A 527 5.61 -8.08 0.52
C VAL A 527 6.26 -8.12 1.90
N VAL A 528 6.69 -6.99 2.45
CA VAL A 528 7.28 -6.91 3.79
C VAL A 528 6.30 -7.41 4.85
N THR A 529 5.05 -6.90 4.84
CA THR A 529 4.02 -7.35 5.77
C THR A 529 3.73 -8.84 5.64
N ASN A 530 3.63 -9.37 4.42
CA ASN A 530 3.37 -10.80 4.17
C ASN A 530 4.50 -11.69 4.64
N VAL A 531 5.76 -11.31 4.37
CA VAL A 531 6.93 -12.08 4.82
C VAL A 531 6.99 -12.09 6.35
N LEU A 532 6.80 -10.94 7.01
CA LEU A 532 6.82 -10.85 8.47
C LEU A 532 5.69 -11.66 9.11
N THR A 533 4.46 -11.49 8.64
CA THR A 533 3.29 -12.20 9.18
C THR A 533 3.39 -13.71 8.95
N MET A 534 3.79 -14.15 7.75
CA MET A 534 3.97 -15.57 7.45
C MET A 534 5.15 -16.18 8.23
N PHE A 535 6.26 -15.45 8.37
CA PHE A 535 7.39 -15.89 9.18
C PHE A 535 6.98 -16.11 10.64
N MET A 536 6.25 -15.14 11.20
CA MET A 536 5.73 -15.23 12.57
C MET A 536 4.80 -16.42 12.74
N PHE A 537 3.88 -16.62 11.79
CA PHE A 537 2.93 -17.73 11.79
C PHE A 537 3.61 -19.11 11.70
N LEU A 538 4.64 -19.25 10.86
CA LEU A 538 5.30 -20.53 10.62
C LEU A 538 6.36 -20.90 11.67
N PHE A 539 7.15 -19.93 12.14
CA PHE A 539 8.40 -20.22 12.86
C PHE A 539 8.44 -19.72 14.30
N ARG A 540 7.38 -19.08 14.81
CA ARG A 540 7.31 -18.62 16.21
C ARG A 540 6.07 -19.15 16.93
N PRO A 541 5.93 -20.49 17.07
CA PRO A 541 4.92 -21.08 17.93
C PRO A 541 5.22 -20.82 19.42
N PHE A 542 4.21 -20.98 20.27
CA PHE A 542 4.33 -20.87 21.72
C PHE A 542 3.46 -21.93 22.42
N TYR A 543 3.71 -22.16 23.71
CA TYR A 543 3.01 -23.17 24.52
C TYR A 543 2.31 -22.53 25.73
N TRP A 544 1.15 -23.06 26.09
CA TRP A 544 0.48 -22.79 27.35
C TRP A 544 0.55 -24.04 28.22
N SER A 545 0.98 -23.87 29.47
CA SER A 545 1.11 -24.99 30.42
C SER A 545 -0.20 -25.71 30.72
N HIS A 546 -1.34 -25.06 30.49
CA HIS A 546 -2.69 -25.53 30.81
C HIS A 546 -3.50 -26.01 29.60
N GLU A 547 -3.01 -25.84 28.37
CA GLU A 547 -3.71 -26.32 27.16
C GLU A 547 -2.81 -27.30 26.37
N PRO A 548 -3.33 -28.48 26.00
CA PRO A 548 -2.58 -29.41 25.17
C PRO A 548 -2.41 -28.86 23.74
N GLY A 549 -1.19 -28.90 23.23
CA GLY A 549 -0.86 -28.54 21.85
C GLY A 549 -0.04 -27.25 21.70
N THR A 550 0.53 -27.09 20.51
CA THR A 550 1.36 -25.93 20.16
C THR A 550 0.49 -24.82 19.62
N GLN A 551 0.36 -23.72 20.37
CA GLN A 551 -0.35 -22.53 19.93
C GLN A 551 0.50 -21.73 18.95
N ARG A 552 -0.15 -21.06 18.01
CA ARG A 552 0.51 -20.24 16.99
C ARG A 552 -0.10 -18.85 17.01
N GLN A 553 0.76 -17.84 16.88
CA GLN A 553 0.46 -16.41 17.05
C GLN A 553 0.38 -15.95 18.53
N ARG A 554 1.53 -15.55 19.12
CA ARG A 554 1.64 -14.78 20.38
C ARG A 554 2.51 -13.57 20.10
N GLU A 555 1.89 -12.43 19.81
CA GLU A 555 2.59 -11.15 19.53
C GLU A 555 2.82 -10.30 20.79
N GLY A 556 2.62 -10.86 22.00
CA GLY A 556 3.05 -10.23 23.25
C GLY A 556 4.54 -9.88 23.22
N GLU A 557 5.32 -10.67 22.49
CA GLU A 557 6.74 -10.46 22.19
C GLU A 557 7.00 -9.46 21.05
N MET A 558 6.00 -8.84 20.40
CA MET A 558 6.23 -7.92 19.27
C MET A 558 6.80 -6.55 19.69
N GLY A 559 6.70 -6.19 20.98
CA GLY A 559 7.56 -5.16 21.57
C GLY A 559 9.04 -5.56 21.55
N ASN A 560 9.31 -6.86 21.56
CA ASN A 560 10.61 -7.47 21.31
C ASN A 560 10.81 -7.92 19.86
N VAL A 561 9.86 -7.81 18.91
CA VAL A 561 10.08 -8.25 17.50
C VAL A 561 10.80 -7.19 16.68
N VAL A 562 10.72 -5.90 17.00
CA VAL A 562 11.68 -4.92 16.46
C VAL A 562 13.08 -5.21 17.00
N GLY A 563 13.19 -5.56 18.29
CA GLY A 563 14.45 -6.02 18.92
C GLY A 563 14.95 -7.39 18.44
N VAL A 564 14.04 -8.30 18.10
CA VAL A 564 14.33 -9.64 17.59
C VAL A 564 14.57 -9.58 16.08
N LEU A 565 13.97 -8.68 15.31
CA LEU A 565 14.38 -8.42 13.93
C LEU A 565 15.81 -7.90 13.91
N LEU A 566 16.21 -7.04 14.87
CA LEU A 566 17.59 -6.62 15.08
C LEU A 566 18.52 -7.76 15.56
N LEU A 567 18.04 -8.70 16.40
CA LEU A 567 18.81 -9.87 16.87
C LEU A 567 18.83 -11.04 15.88
N TRP A 568 17.81 -11.18 15.02
CA TRP A 568 17.63 -12.21 13.99
C TRP A 568 18.41 -11.82 12.72
N TRP A 569 18.51 -10.51 12.44
CA TRP A 569 19.52 -9.94 11.53
C TRP A 569 20.95 -10.28 11.95
N ARG A 570 21.18 -10.48 13.26
CA ARG A 570 22.47 -10.89 13.84
C ARG A 570 22.74 -12.39 13.80
N LYS A 571 21.72 -13.25 13.60
CA LYS A 571 21.83 -14.72 13.75
C LYS A 571 21.73 -15.54 12.45
N LEU A 572 21.37 -14.96 11.31
CA LEU A 572 21.47 -15.62 10.01
C LEU A 572 22.94 -15.66 9.55
N GLY A 573 23.57 -16.83 9.73
CA GLY A 573 24.95 -17.07 9.32
C GLY A 573 25.19 -16.69 7.86
N LYS A 574 26.38 -16.10 7.62
CA LYS A 574 26.88 -15.46 6.38
C LYS A 574 26.71 -16.26 5.07
N LYS A 575 26.31 -17.54 5.13
CA LYS A 575 26.20 -18.46 3.99
C LYS A 575 24.91 -18.30 3.16
N TYR A 576 23.82 -17.82 3.76
CA TYR A 576 22.52 -17.66 3.07
C TYR A 576 22.27 -16.26 2.49
N TRP A 577 23.01 -15.26 2.97
CA TRP A 577 22.97 -13.88 2.45
C TRP A 577 23.44 -13.79 1.00
N GLY A 578 24.44 -14.58 0.60
CA GLY A 578 24.91 -14.62 -0.78
C GLY A 578 23.85 -15.16 -1.75
N ILE A 579 23.12 -16.21 -1.35
CA ILE A 579 22.11 -16.85 -2.20
C ILE A 579 20.86 -15.97 -2.34
N ALA A 580 20.40 -15.36 -1.24
CA ALA A 580 19.24 -14.46 -1.26
C ALA A 580 19.55 -13.12 -1.96
N ALA A 581 20.74 -12.55 -1.77
CA ALA A 581 21.16 -11.33 -2.47
C ALA A 581 21.39 -11.60 -3.97
N VAL A 582 21.93 -12.75 -4.36
CA VAL A 582 22.07 -13.13 -5.77
C VAL A 582 20.70 -13.40 -6.39
N ALA A 583 19.79 -14.10 -5.71
CA ALA A 583 18.43 -14.32 -6.21
C ALA A 583 17.63 -13.01 -6.33
N PHE A 584 17.73 -12.12 -5.34
CA PHE A 584 17.06 -10.81 -5.35
C PHE A 584 17.66 -9.88 -6.41
N SER A 585 18.99 -9.86 -6.57
CA SER A 585 19.66 -9.11 -7.64
C SER A 585 19.35 -9.67 -9.02
N ILE A 586 19.21 -11.00 -9.19
CA ILE A 586 18.79 -11.61 -10.47
C ILE A 586 17.32 -11.28 -10.78
N ILE A 587 16.42 -11.29 -9.80
CA ILE A 587 15.01 -10.93 -9.98
C ILE A 587 14.87 -9.43 -10.28
N LEU A 588 15.60 -8.58 -9.55
CA LEU A 588 15.61 -7.13 -9.78
C LEU A 588 16.23 -6.82 -11.14
N PHE A 589 17.36 -7.42 -11.49
CA PHE A 589 18.01 -7.24 -12.78
C PHE A 589 17.17 -7.77 -13.94
N THR A 590 16.50 -8.91 -13.80
CA THR A 590 15.58 -9.42 -14.84
C THR A 590 14.33 -8.55 -14.99
N LEU A 591 13.78 -7.98 -13.91
CA LEU A 591 12.67 -7.03 -13.98
C LEU A 591 13.08 -5.70 -14.62
N THR A 592 14.31 -5.22 -14.37
CA THR A 592 14.82 -3.99 -15.01
C THR A 592 15.17 -4.23 -16.48
N TYR A 593 15.78 -5.38 -16.82
CA TYR A 593 16.21 -5.70 -18.19
C TYR A 593 15.07 -6.10 -19.12
N VAL A 594 13.95 -6.64 -18.59
CA VAL A 594 12.75 -6.98 -19.38
C VAL A 594 11.91 -5.74 -19.72
N PHE A 595 12.03 -4.65 -18.95
CA PHE A 595 11.26 -3.42 -19.17
C PHE A 595 12.06 -2.27 -19.83
N ASP A 596 13.38 -2.41 -20.00
CA ASP A 596 14.24 -1.41 -20.64
C ASP A 596 14.55 -1.70 -22.13
N SER A 597 13.67 -2.44 -22.83
CA SER A 597 13.79 -2.63 -24.28
C SER A 597 12.55 -2.14 -25.02
N ARG A 598 12.64 -0.86 -25.42
CA ARG A 598 12.04 -0.16 -26.56
C ARG A 598 11.26 1.09 -26.15
N THR A 599 11.92 2.22 -26.32
CA THR A 599 11.52 3.19 -27.37
C THR A 599 12.70 4.09 -27.70
N ASP A 600 13.27 3.89 -28.89
CA ASP A 600 14.18 4.82 -29.53
C ASP A 600 13.40 5.92 -30.27
N HIS A 601 13.87 7.15 -30.07
CA HIS A 601 13.81 8.37 -30.89
C HIS A 601 12.62 8.67 -31.81
N HIS A 602 11.98 9.82 -31.55
CA HIS A 602 11.92 10.91 -32.54
C HIS A 602 12.09 12.28 -31.86
N SER A 603 12.84 13.12 -32.55
CA SER A 603 13.51 14.35 -32.16
C SER A 603 12.63 15.60 -32.04
N SER A 604 13.23 16.59 -31.37
CA SER A 604 13.10 18.04 -31.55
C SER A 604 11.80 18.74 -31.10
N PHE A 605 11.81 19.17 -29.83
CA PHE A 605 11.65 20.61 -29.56
C PHE A 605 12.48 21.00 -28.33
N THR A 606 13.65 21.58 -28.60
CA THR A 606 14.57 22.13 -27.63
C THR A 606 13.96 23.36 -26.97
N ARG A 607 13.56 23.22 -25.71
CA ARG A 607 13.68 24.29 -24.71
C ARG A 607 14.29 23.66 -23.46
N PRO A 608 15.54 23.98 -23.11
CA PRO A 608 16.14 23.45 -21.90
C PRO A 608 15.41 24.06 -20.70
N LEU A 609 14.81 23.22 -19.86
CA LEU A 609 14.56 23.62 -18.48
C LEU A 609 15.93 23.60 -17.79
N ASP A 610 16.44 24.78 -17.49
CA ASP A 610 17.60 25.01 -16.63
C ASP A 610 17.50 24.15 -15.37
N LEU A 611 18.35 23.11 -15.29
CA LEU A 611 18.76 22.51 -14.03
C LEU A 611 19.88 23.39 -13.48
N THR A 612 19.48 24.45 -12.77
CA THR A 612 20.43 25.32 -12.06
C THR A 612 21.21 24.47 -11.04
N THR A 613 22.54 24.49 -11.18
CA THR A 613 23.58 24.02 -10.26
C THR A 613 23.61 24.79 -8.94
N ASP A 614 22.45 25.17 -8.42
CA ASP A 614 22.36 26.09 -7.30
C ASP A 614 22.32 25.30 -5.99
N ASN A 615 23.43 25.41 -5.25
CA ASN A 615 23.58 25.19 -3.79
C ASN A 615 24.20 23.87 -3.29
N LEU A 616 25.34 23.47 -3.86
CA LEU A 616 26.30 22.61 -3.16
C LEU A 616 27.28 23.48 -2.36
N VAL A 617 27.50 23.15 -1.08
CA VAL A 617 28.45 23.84 -0.19
C VAL A 617 29.73 23.00 -0.11
N GLY A 618 30.88 23.64 -0.29
CA GLY A 618 32.17 22.96 -0.30
C GLY A 618 32.79 22.77 1.09
N LEU A 619 33.51 21.67 1.25
CA LEU A 619 34.27 21.35 2.46
C LEU A 619 35.53 22.20 2.55
N THR A 620 35.67 22.95 3.65
CA THR A 620 36.87 23.68 4.02
C THR A 620 37.65 22.88 5.06
N LEU A 621 38.91 22.54 4.77
CA LEU A 621 39.83 21.91 5.73
C LEU A 621 40.58 22.97 6.52
N LEU A 622 40.63 22.81 7.84
CA LEU A 622 41.26 23.75 8.74
C LEU A 622 42.79 23.59 8.73
N ARG A 623 43.48 24.43 7.95
CA ARG A 623 44.95 24.33 7.77
C ARG A 623 45.73 24.61 9.05
N ASN A 624 45.28 25.60 9.83
CA ASN A 624 45.91 26.00 11.10
C ASN A 624 45.74 24.95 12.21
N ALA A 625 44.91 23.92 12.00
CA ALA A 625 44.69 22.85 12.95
C ALA A 625 45.96 22.03 13.19
N LYS A 626 46.82 21.88 12.17
CA LYS A 626 48.05 21.08 12.25
C LYS A 626 49.02 21.63 13.30
N ASP A 627 49.22 22.94 13.33
CA ASP A 627 50.18 23.60 14.22
C ASP A 627 49.72 23.55 15.69
N ARG A 628 48.41 23.41 15.91
CA ARG A 628 47.77 23.22 17.22
C ARG A 628 47.61 21.75 17.62
N GLY A 629 48.02 20.83 16.76
CA GLY A 629 47.77 19.41 16.94
C GLY A 629 46.29 19.01 16.84
N ALA A 630 45.38 19.87 16.41
CA ALA A 630 43.97 19.54 16.24
C ALA A 630 43.77 18.65 15.00
N LEU A 631 43.77 17.32 15.19
CA LEU A 631 43.73 16.34 14.11
C LEU A 631 42.64 15.29 14.36
N CYS A 632 42.02 14.80 13.27
CA CYS A 632 41.07 13.69 13.31
C CYS A 632 41.74 12.39 13.80
N LEU A 633 40.94 11.34 14.05
CA LEU A 633 41.42 10.04 14.54
C LEU A 633 42.59 9.44 13.74
N ASP A 634 42.66 9.69 12.43
CA ASP A 634 43.73 9.20 11.54
C ASP A 634 44.92 10.17 11.34
N GLY A 635 44.87 11.39 11.90
CA GLY A 635 45.86 12.44 11.66
C GLY A 635 45.54 13.40 10.51
N SER A 636 44.41 13.24 9.83
CA SER A 636 43.95 14.22 8.82
C SER A 636 43.40 15.49 9.48
N LEU A 637 43.33 16.58 8.69
CA LEU A 637 42.84 17.87 9.17
C LEU A 637 41.33 17.83 9.37
N PRO A 638 40.78 18.44 10.44
CA PRO A 638 39.35 18.62 10.59
C PRO A 638 38.81 19.62 9.55
N GLY A 639 37.49 19.66 9.38
CA GLY A 639 36.88 20.54 8.39
C GLY A 639 35.43 20.92 8.71
N TYR A 640 34.94 21.89 7.97
CA TYR A 640 33.58 22.41 8.06
C TYR A 640 33.09 22.86 6.68
N ASP A 641 31.77 22.85 6.50
CA ASP A 641 31.10 23.45 5.35
C ASP A 641 30.52 24.79 5.78
N PHE A 642 30.68 25.84 4.96
CA PHE A 642 30.21 27.18 5.30
C PHE A 642 29.44 27.83 4.15
N GLN A 643 28.25 28.35 4.47
CA GLN A 643 27.45 29.18 3.58
C GLN A 643 27.15 30.52 4.26
N LYS A 644 27.55 31.61 3.60
CA LYS A 644 27.37 32.98 4.11
C LYS A 644 25.89 33.39 4.12
N GLY A 645 25.48 34.06 5.20
CA GLY A 645 24.15 34.64 5.34
C GLY A 645 23.95 35.90 4.51
N PHE A 646 22.70 36.33 4.38
CA PHE A 646 22.32 37.50 3.57
C PHE A 646 21.17 38.30 4.20
N GLY A 647 21.02 39.55 3.78
CA GLY A 647 19.97 40.45 4.28
C GLY A 647 20.04 40.62 5.80
N SER A 648 18.90 40.49 6.47
CA SER A 648 18.79 40.63 7.93
C SER A 648 19.53 39.54 8.72
N GLY A 649 19.83 38.39 8.10
CA GLY A 649 20.52 37.26 8.74
C GLY A 649 22.05 37.31 8.65
N SER A 650 22.62 38.35 8.05
CA SER A 650 24.08 38.46 7.82
C SER A 650 24.91 38.52 9.11
N ASN A 651 24.32 38.96 10.23
CA ASN A 651 24.93 38.98 11.57
C ASN A 651 24.41 37.87 12.48
N SER A 652 23.66 36.91 11.93
CA SER A 652 23.12 35.78 12.67
C SER A 652 23.77 34.48 12.19
N TRP A 653 24.04 33.56 13.12
CA TRP A 653 24.86 32.37 12.87
C TRP A 653 24.18 31.11 13.38
N ILE A 654 24.25 30.03 12.60
CA ILE A 654 23.93 28.68 13.04
C ILE A 654 25.10 27.75 12.75
N LEU A 655 25.59 27.10 13.81
CA LEU A 655 26.65 26.11 13.74
C LEU A 655 26.01 24.76 14.06
N HIS A 656 26.04 23.83 13.11
CA HIS A 656 25.46 22.50 13.25
C HIS A 656 26.55 21.43 13.28
N ILE A 657 26.64 20.69 14.39
CA ILE A 657 27.59 19.62 14.62
C ILE A 657 27.04 18.31 14.06
N GLU A 658 27.79 17.70 13.14
CA GLU A 658 27.45 16.40 12.57
C GLU A 658 27.43 15.28 13.62
N GLY A 659 26.45 14.36 13.51
CA GLY A 659 26.36 13.16 14.34
C GLY A 659 27.14 11.98 13.75
N GLY A 660 27.08 10.83 14.43
CA GLY A 660 27.70 9.61 13.92
C GLY A 660 28.10 8.57 14.98
N GLY A 661 27.54 8.64 16.18
CA GLY A 661 27.91 7.77 17.31
C GLY A 661 29.35 7.96 17.79
N TRP A 662 29.86 7.00 18.55
CA TRP A 662 31.20 7.03 19.15
C TRP A 662 31.96 5.74 18.86
N CYS A 663 33.25 5.73 19.17
CA CYS A 663 34.03 4.49 19.27
C CYS A 663 34.48 4.31 20.72
N ASN A 664 34.27 3.12 21.29
CA ASN A 664 34.49 2.83 22.72
C ASN A 664 35.53 1.73 22.98
N THR A 665 36.16 1.20 21.92
CA THR A 665 37.34 0.31 22.00
C THR A 665 38.38 0.71 20.95
N ILE A 666 39.66 0.40 21.19
CA ILE A 666 40.74 0.63 20.20
C ILE A 666 40.39 0.02 18.84
N ALA A 667 39.87 -1.22 18.81
CA ALA A 667 39.45 -1.87 17.58
C ALA A 667 38.34 -1.09 16.84
N SER A 668 37.32 -0.61 17.57
CA SER A 668 36.26 0.20 16.97
C SER A 668 36.76 1.55 16.45
N CYS A 669 37.71 2.18 17.15
CA CYS A 669 38.30 3.46 16.72
C CYS A 669 39.24 3.28 15.52
N LEU A 670 40.02 2.19 15.47
CA LEU A 670 40.83 1.82 14.30
C LEU A 670 39.98 1.55 13.07
N GLN A 671 38.81 0.93 13.22
CA GLN A 671 37.86 0.77 12.11
C GLN A 671 37.24 2.11 11.72
N ARG A 672 36.97 3.00 12.68
CA ARG A 672 36.36 4.30 12.42
C ARG A 672 37.29 5.26 11.66
N LYS A 673 38.60 5.21 11.92
CA LYS A 673 39.59 6.08 11.27
C LYS A 673 39.63 5.93 9.74
N SER A 674 39.19 4.79 9.20
CA SER A 674 39.09 4.54 7.75
C SER A 674 37.72 4.93 7.15
N THR A 675 37.00 5.84 7.81
CA THR A 675 35.68 6.33 7.38
C THR A 675 35.61 7.86 7.48
N ALA A 676 34.58 8.47 6.87
CA ALA A 676 34.33 9.92 6.94
C ALA A 676 34.16 10.45 8.38
N LEU A 677 33.86 9.58 9.35
CA LEU A 677 33.65 9.90 10.76
C LEU A 677 34.91 9.77 11.64
N GLY A 678 36.05 9.44 11.02
CA GLY A 678 37.36 9.40 11.67
C GLY A 678 38.49 10.00 10.84
N SER A 679 38.20 10.45 9.61
CA SER A 679 39.18 11.01 8.69
C SER A 679 38.52 11.89 7.62
N SER A 680 39.10 13.07 7.39
CA SER A 680 38.65 13.98 6.34
C SER A 680 39.02 13.54 4.93
N ASN A 681 39.89 12.53 4.79
CA ASN A 681 40.21 11.93 3.48
C ASN A 681 39.01 11.22 2.85
N TYR A 682 38.04 10.79 3.67
CA TYR A 682 36.82 10.11 3.22
C TYR A 682 35.58 10.99 3.29
N MET A 683 35.69 12.27 3.66
CA MET A 683 34.56 13.19 3.67
C MET A 683 34.16 13.62 2.25
N GLU A 684 32.86 13.78 2.03
CA GLU A 684 32.32 14.37 0.80
C GLU A 684 32.88 15.78 0.63
N ARG A 685 33.35 16.11 -0.59
CA ARG A 685 33.96 17.42 -0.89
C ARG A 685 32.94 18.54 -0.99
N GLN A 686 31.69 18.19 -1.28
CA GLN A 686 30.58 19.11 -1.39
C GLN A 686 29.33 18.42 -0.87
N ILE A 687 28.55 19.14 -0.06
CA ILE A 687 27.29 18.64 0.49
C ILE A 687 26.14 19.61 0.22
N ARG A 688 24.93 19.07 0.21
CA ARG A 688 23.72 19.89 0.14
C ARG A 688 23.23 20.22 1.54
N PHE A 689 23.09 21.50 1.83
CA PHE A 689 22.43 21.93 3.05
C PHE A 689 20.91 21.73 2.94
N SER A 690 20.31 21.12 3.98
CA SER A 690 18.89 20.80 4.06
C SER A 690 18.37 21.00 5.49
N GLY A 691 17.06 20.95 5.69
CA GLY A 691 16.44 21.17 7.01
C GLY A 691 16.81 22.55 7.57
N ILE A 692 17.27 22.60 8.82
CA ILE A 692 17.66 23.84 9.52
C ILE A 692 18.86 24.58 8.87
N LEU A 693 19.61 23.91 7.98
CA LEU A 693 20.67 24.53 7.19
C LEU A 693 20.21 24.92 5.77
N SER A 694 18.99 24.58 5.38
CA SER A 694 18.49 24.93 4.04
C SER A 694 18.47 26.44 3.84
N HIS A 695 18.81 26.90 2.63
CA HIS A 695 18.67 28.32 2.24
C HIS A 695 17.28 28.62 1.64
N HIS A 696 16.43 27.61 1.51
CA HIS A 696 15.07 27.79 1.02
C HIS A 696 14.11 28.06 2.18
N PRO A 697 13.37 29.19 2.17
CA PRO A 697 12.38 29.51 3.21
C PRO A 697 11.29 28.44 3.40
N SER A 698 11.00 27.64 2.36
CA SER A 698 10.04 26.54 2.44
C SER A 698 10.50 25.36 3.30
N GLN A 699 11.81 25.20 3.48
CA GLN A 699 12.42 24.17 4.34
C GLN A 699 12.93 24.74 5.67
N ASN A 700 13.35 26.01 5.67
CA ASN A 700 13.93 26.70 6.80
C ASN A 700 13.31 28.10 6.94
N PRO A 701 12.07 28.22 7.43
CA PRO A 701 11.39 29.51 7.48
C PRO A 701 12.10 30.53 8.38
N ASP A 702 12.80 30.07 9.42
CA ASP A 702 13.34 30.92 10.47
C ASP A 702 14.80 31.33 10.24
N PHE A 703 15.64 30.44 9.70
CA PHE A 703 17.10 30.63 9.61
C PHE A 703 17.66 30.60 8.18
N PHE A 704 16.81 30.61 7.14
CA PHE A 704 17.27 30.40 5.75
C PHE A 704 18.36 31.38 5.29
N ASN A 705 18.33 32.61 5.80
CA ASN A 705 19.25 33.69 5.45
C ASN A 705 20.39 33.92 6.47
N TRP A 706 20.54 33.06 7.47
CA TRP A 706 21.63 33.13 8.45
C TRP A 706 22.96 32.60 7.86
N ASN A 707 24.08 32.95 8.49
CA ASN A 707 25.35 32.27 8.26
C ASN A 707 25.24 30.84 8.76
N LYS A 708 25.56 29.86 7.92
CA LYS A 708 25.34 28.43 8.21
C LYS A 708 26.64 27.67 8.11
N VAL A 709 26.99 27.02 9.20
CA VAL A 709 28.19 26.19 9.32
C VAL A 709 27.76 24.76 9.64
N LYS A 710 28.26 23.77 8.90
CA LYS A 710 28.21 22.37 9.30
C LYS A 710 29.59 21.91 9.73
N ILE A 711 29.77 21.61 11.00
CA ILE A 711 31.03 21.10 11.56
C ILE A 711 31.09 19.59 11.29
N ARG A 712 32.16 19.12 10.64
CA ARG A 712 32.35 17.70 10.30
C ARG A 712 32.93 16.95 11.50
N TYR A 713 32.28 15.86 11.88
CA TYR A 713 32.62 15.09 13.07
C TYR A 713 33.64 13.99 12.77
N CYS A 714 34.82 14.02 13.41
CA CYS A 714 35.93 13.10 13.10
C CYS A 714 36.78 12.60 14.28
N ASP A 715 36.43 12.94 15.51
CA ASP A 715 37.15 12.58 16.74
C ASP A 715 36.55 11.35 17.45
N GLY A 716 35.30 10.98 17.13
CA GLY A 716 34.63 9.81 17.70
C GLY A 716 34.22 9.96 19.17
N ALA A 717 34.27 11.19 19.69
CA ALA A 717 34.22 11.53 21.10
C ALA A 717 33.31 12.75 21.42
N SER A 718 32.40 13.14 20.52
CA SER A 718 31.59 14.37 20.64
C SER A 718 32.40 15.64 20.94
N PHE A 719 33.61 15.74 20.39
CA PHE A 719 34.57 16.82 20.61
C PHE A 719 35.03 17.00 22.07
N ALA A 720 34.87 15.97 22.92
CA ALA A 720 35.22 16.06 24.35
C ALA A 720 36.67 15.65 24.68
N GLY A 721 37.35 14.87 23.83
CA GLY A 721 38.66 14.28 24.15
C GLY A 721 39.84 15.28 24.14
N HIS A 722 40.79 15.14 25.08
CA HIS A 722 41.96 16.02 25.24
C HIS A 722 43.27 15.20 25.12
N PRO A 723 44.39 15.76 24.60
CA PRO A 723 45.59 14.99 24.21
C PRO A 723 46.53 14.60 25.36
N GLN A 724 46.19 14.82 26.63
CA GLN A 724 47.07 14.45 27.76
C GLN A 724 47.21 12.91 27.96
N THR A 725 46.61 12.14 27.06
CA THR A 725 46.24 10.72 27.19
C THR A 725 46.53 9.96 25.89
N GLU A 726 47.64 10.32 25.21
CA GLU A 726 48.11 9.53 24.09
C GLU A 726 48.63 8.18 24.60
N PHE A 727 48.03 7.08 24.12
CA PHE A 727 48.56 5.74 24.33
C PHE A 727 50.00 5.66 23.83
N LYS A 728 50.97 5.64 24.76
CA LYS A 728 52.41 5.44 24.47
C LYS A 728 52.74 4.06 23.87
N ASN A 729 51.73 3.21 23.63
CA ASN A 729 51.85 1.83 23.13
C ASN A 729 51.72 1.69 21.60
N GLY A 730 52.18 2.66 20.82
CA GLY A 730 52.39 2.50 19.37
C GLY A 730 51.13 2.44 18.49
N THR A 731 49.95 2.82 18.99
CA THR A 731 48.73 2.94 18.18
C THR A 731 48.65 4.30 17.47
N THR A 732 48.36 4.31 16.16
CA THR A 732 48.27 5.53 15.33
C THR A 732 46.94 6.33 15.50
N LEU A 733 46.31 6.33 16.68
CA LEU A 733 45.01 6.99 16.90
C LEU A 733 45.18 8.29 17.67
N LEU A 734 44.47 9.35 17.26
CA LEU A 734 44.53 10.67 17.88
C LEU A 734 43.16 11.08 18.44
N PHE A 735 43.01 11.11 19.76
CA PHE A 735 41.77 11.52 20.45
C PHE A 735 41.82 13.01 20.82
N ARG A 736 41.62 13.88 19.83
CA ARG A 736 41.88 15.32 19.96
C ARG A 736 40.63 16.19 19.78
N GLY A 737 39.47 15.68 20.17
CA GLY A 737 38.17 16.32 19.99
C GLY A 737 38.11 17.77 20.49
N HIS A 738 38.59 18.03 21.71
CA HIS A 738 38.56 19.36 22.31
C HIS A 738 39.48 20.35 21.57
N LEU A 739 40.66 19.91 21.14
CA LEU A 739 41.55 20.74 20.32
C LEU A 739 40.93 21.07 18.96
N ILE A 740 40.21 20.11 18.35
CA ILE A 740 39.48 20.34 17.10
C ILE A 740 38.37 21.37 17.31
N TRP A 741 37.65 21.29 18.42
CA TRP A 741 36.63 22.27 18.79
C TRP A 741 37.20 23.69 18.92
N GLU A 742 38.26 23.86 19.72
CA GLU A 742 38.93 25.16 19.89
C GLU A 742 39.42 25.73 18.56
N ALA A 743 40.09 24.90 17.75
CA ALA A 743 40.62 25.34 16.46
C ALA A 743 39.50 25.74 15.48
N LEU A 744 38.37 25.03 15.49
CA LEU A 744 37.20 25.40 14.68
C LEU A 744 36.56 26.69 15.17
N MET A 745 36.42 26.90 16.48
CA MET A 745 35.83 28.13 17.01
C MET A 745 36.68 29.36 16.67
N ASP A 746 38.01 29.28 16.83
CA ASP A 746 38.92 30.37 16.48
C ASP A 746 38.83 30.75 14.99
N GLU A 747 38.78 29.75 14.11
CA GLU A 747 38.56 29.96 12.68
C GLU A 747 37.23 30.67 12.43
N LEU A 748 36.14 30.16 13.01
CA LEU A 748 34.80 30.74 12.81
C LEU A 748 34.70 32.17 13.34
N LEU A 749 35.34 32.46 14.48
CA LEU A 749 35.47 33.81 15.04
C LEU A 749 36.20 34.74 14.08
N SER A 750 37.28 34.25 13.43
CA SER A 750 38.08 35.04 12.48
C SER A 750 37.32 35.39 11.19
N ILE A 751 36.42 34.50 10.72
CA ILE A 751 35.64 34.74 9.48
C ILE A 751 34.37 35.56 9.70
N GLY A 752 34.03 35.86 10.96
CA GLY A 752 32.98 36.84 11.29
C GLY A 752 32.02 36.46 12.41
N LEU A 753 32.15 35.27 13.01
CA LEU A 753 31.31 34.86 14.16
C LEU A 753 31.50 35.80 15.37
N SER A 754 32.69 36.40 15.51
CA SER A 754 33.00 37.41 16.55
C SER A 754 32.09 38.64 16.52
N ASN A 755 31.44 38.92 15.38
CA ASN A 755 30.52 40.04 15.22
C ASN A 755 29.03 39.62 15.28
N ALA A 756 28.74 38.38 15.67
CA ALA A 756 27.38 37.85 15.68
C ALA A 756 26.49 38.58 16.69
N LYS A 757 25.27 38.93 16.28
CA LYS A 757 24.20 39.40 17.19
C LYS A 757 23.33 38.27 17.69
N GLN A 758 23.21 37.20 16.91
CA GLN A 758 22.49 35.99 17.27
C GLN A 758 23.31 34.78 16.84
N ALA A 759 23.41 33.79 17.72
CA ALA A 759 24.11 32.54 17.41
C ALA A 759 23.34 31.34 17.96
N LEU A 760 23.20 30.30 17.14
CA LEU A 760 22.59 29.03 17.50
C LEU A 760 23.61 27.91 17.31
N LEU A 761 24.02 27.28 18.41
CA LEU A 761 24.76 26.02 18.35
C LEU A 761 23.75 24.87 18.28
N SER A 762 23.91 23.97 17.32
CA SER A 762 23.00 22.83 17.12
C SER A 762 23.80 21.58 16.79
N GLY A 763 23.19 20.41 16.96
CA GLY A 763 23.75 19.16 16.48
C GLY A 763 22.76 18.03 16.67
N CYS A 764 22.97 16.93 15.94
CA CYS A 764 22.11 15.74 15.98
C CYS A 764 22.88 14.53 16.52
N SER A 765 22.25 13.71 17.37
CA SER A 765 22.84 12.48 17.92
C SER A 765 24.13 12.78 18.68
N ALA A 766 25.28 12.23 18.26
CA ALA A 766 26.58 12.55 18.84
C ALA A 766 26.94 14.05 18.76
N GLY A 767 26.50 14.75 17.71
CA GLY A 767 26.64 16.21 17.61
C GLY A 767 25.67 16.95 18.53
N GLY A 768 24.53 16.34 18.85
CA GLY A 768 23.59 16.86 19.86
C GLY A 768 24.20 16.78 21.26
N LEU A 769 24.86 15.67 21.60
CA LEU A 769 25.62 15.59 22.85
C LEU A 769 26.78 16.59 22.87
N ALA A 770 27.51 16.74 21.77
CA ALA A 770 28.57 17.77 21.65
C ALA A 770 28.02 19.19 21.87
N THR A 771 26.80 19.47 21.39
CA THR A 771 26.11 20.74 21.63
C THR A 771 25.85 20.97 23.12
N LEU A 772 25.48 19.93 23.87
CA LEU A 772 25.29 20.04 25.33
C LEU A 772 26.62 20.27 26.05
N ILE A 773 27.68 19.57 25.65
CA ILE A 773 29.02 19.66 26.26
C ILE A 773 29.62 21.06 26.08
N HIS A 774 29.48 21.65 24.88
CA HIS A 774 30.17 22.90 24.53
C HIS A 774 29.30 24.15 24.55
N CYS A 775 28.03 24.06 24.99
CA CYS A 775 27.11 25.19 24.92
C CYS A 775 27.60 26.41 25.73
N ASP A 776 28.09 26.16 26.94
CA ASP A 776 28.52 27.22 27.85
C ASP A 776 29.83 27.87 27.34
N ASP A 777 30.82 27.07 26.95
CA ASP A 777 32.05 27.56 26.30
C ASP A 777 31.73 28.40 25.05
N PHE A 778 30.80 27.93 24.21
CA PHE A 778 30.37 28.65 23.01
C PHE A 778 29.74 30.00 23.34
N ARG A 779 28.98 30.10 24.43
CA ARG A 779 28.39 31.37 24.89
C ARG A 779 29.48 32.35 25.33
N GLU A 780 30.54 31.88 25.98
CA GLU A 780 31.62 32.71 26.48
C GLU A 780 32.48 33.33 25.37
N LEU A 781 32.61 32.63 24.24
CA LEU A 781 33.37 33.10 23.07
C LEU A 781 32.71 34.26 22.31
N LEU A 782 31.42 34.53 22.55
CA LEU A 782 30.63 35.50 21.80
C LEU A 782 30.41 36.81 22.56
N PRO A 783 30.15 37.94 21.85
CA PRO A 783 29.92 39.23 22.48
C PRO A 783 28.87 39.18 23.60
N LYS A 784 29.07 39.96 24.66
CA LYS A 784 28.17 39.95 25.82
C LYS A 784 26.73 40.33 25.45
N ASP A 785 26.56 41.19 24.44
CA ASP A 785 25.28 41.64 23.90
C ASP A 785 24.67 40.68 22.85
N ALA A 786 25.38 39.62 22.45
CA ALA A 786 24.87 38.63 21.52
C ALA A 786 23.88 37.67 22.19
N THR A 787 22.80 37.32 21.49
CA THR A 787 21.86 36.28 21.93
C THR A 787 22.35 34.92 21.46
N VAL A 788 22.79 34.08 22.40
CA VAL A 788 23.28 32.72 22.11
C VAL A 788 22.28 31.69 22.63
N LYS A 789 22.00 30.68 21.81
CA LYS A 789 21.14 29.55 22.16
C LYS A 789 21.79 28.25 21.69
N CYS A 790 21.41 27.15 22.33
CA CYS A 790 21.86 25.81 21.97
C CYS A 790 20.66 24.89 21.76
N LEU A 791 20.71 24.06 20.72
CA LEU A 791 19.67 23.11 20.34
C LEU A 791 20.28 21.73 20.11
N ALA A 792 20.21 20.89 21.14
CA ALA A 792 20.63 19.49 21.07
C ALA A 792 19.49 18.60 20.55
N ASP A 793 19.59 18.18 19.29
CA ASP A 793 18.66 17.22 18.69
C ASP A 793 19.15 15.79 18.90
N ALA A 794 18.29 14.91 19.44
CA ALA A 794 18.60 13.52 19.76
C ALA A 794 19.91 13.32 20.55
N GLY A 795 20.32 14.32 21.35
CA GLY A 795 21.60 14.36 22.06
C GLY A 795 21.55 14.01 23.55
N PHE A 796 20.34 13.77 24.10
CA PHE A 796 20.12 13.45 25.50
C PHE A 796 19.95 11.94 25.68
N PHE A 797 20.89 11.31 26.39
CA PHE A 797 20.93 9.86 26.59
C PHE A 797 20.67 9.53 28.06
N LEU A 798 19.77 8.59 28.31
CA LEU A 798 19.39 8.18 29.66
C LEU A 798 20.40 7.20 30.25
N ASP A 799 20.84 7.46 31.48
CA ASP A 799 21.62 6.53 32.29
C ASP A 799 20.69 5.58 33.07
N GLU A 800 19.97 4.75 32.32
CA GLU A 800 18.97 3.81 32.81
C GLU A 800 19.23 2.39 32.34
N LYS A 801 18.66 1.42 33.04
CA LYS A 801 18.74 0.01 32.65
C LYS A 801 18.04 -0.22 31.31
N ASP A 802 18.69 -0.99 30.44
CA ASP A 802 18.08 -1.44 29.19
C ASP A 802 16.95 -2.45 29.44
N VAL A 803 16.28 -2.89 28.37
CA VAL A 803 15.17 -3.88 28.45
C VAL A 803 15.60 -5.25 28.98
N LEU A 804 16.92 -5.51 29.08
CA LEU A 804 17.51 -6.72 29.65
C LEU A 804 18.00 -6.51 31.09
N GLY A 805 17.84 -5.29 31.65
CA GLY A 805 18.27 -4.94 33.00
C GLY A 805 19.74 -4.51 33.12
N ASN A 806 20.44 -4.29 32.02
CA ASN A 806 21.86 -3.91 31.99
C ASN A 806 22.07 -2.41 31.89
N ASP A 807 23.13 -1.89 32.52
CA ASP A 807 23.54 -0.49 32.41
C ASP A 807 24.35 -0.24 31.11
N THR A 808 23.76 -0.55 29.94
CA THR A 808 24.48 -0.54 28.65
C THR A 808 25.01 0.85 28.28
N MET A 809 24.20 1.91 28.42
CA MET A 809 24.64 3.27 28.11
C MET A 809 25.73 3.75 29.06
N ARG A 810 25.61 3.45 30.37
CA ARG A 810 26.65 3.72 31.36
C ARG A 810 27.97 3.07 31.00
N SER A 811 27.95 1.77 30.71
CA SER A 811 29.15 1.02 30.33
C SER A 811 29.76 1.58 29.06
N PHE A 812 28.94 1.85 28.05
CA PHE A 812 29.42 2.38 26.77
C PHE A 812 30.09 3.75 26.93
N TYR A 813 29.46 4.70 27.63
CA TYR A 813 30.06 6.01 27.86
C TYR A 813 31.28 5.95 28.77
N ARG A 814 31.29 5.08 29.79
CA ARG A 814 32.48 4.84 30.60
C ARG A 814 33.66 4.41 29.72
N ASP A 815 33.44 3.50 28.77
CA ASP A 815 34.48 3.02 27.87
C ASP A 815 34.94 4.13 26.90
N VAL A 816 34.02 4.95 26.39
CA VAL A 816 34.32 6.13 25.54
C VAL A 816 35.19 7.15 26.30
N VAL A 817 34.84 7.47 27.55
CA VAL A 817 35.59 8.39 28.41
C VAL A 817 36.95 7.81 28.76
N GLN A 818 37.03 6.52 29.14
CA GLN A 818 38.30 5.88 29.46
C GLN A 818 39.29 5.92 28.29
N LEU A 819 38.84 5.73 27.04
CA LEU A 819 39.71 5.85 25.87
C LEU A 819 40.28 7.26 25.64
N GLN A 820 39.63 8.28 26.20
CA GLN A 820 39.99 9.69 26.02
C GLN A 820 40.67 10.29 27.24
N VAL A 821 40.63 9.61 28.39
CA VAL A 821 41.17 10.05 29.68
C VAL A 821 42.40 9.21 30.11
N ALA A 822 42.72 8.11 29.42
CA ALA A 822 43.78 7.16 29.80
C ALA A 822 45.22 7.57 29.44
#